data_AF-A0A7C7JBS6-F1
#
_entry.id   AF-A0A7C7JBS6-F1
#
_cell.length_a   1.000
_cell.length_b   1.000
_cell.length_c   1.000
_cell.angle_alpha   90.00
_cell.angle_beta   90.00
_cell.angle_gamma   90.00
#
_symmetry.space_group_name_H-M   'P 1'
#
loop_
_entity.id
_entity.type
_entity.pdbx_description
1 polymer ?
#
loop_
_entity_poly.entity_id
_entity_poly.type
_entity_poly.pdbx_seq_one_letter_code
_entity_poly.pdbx_strand_id
1 'polypeptide(L)'
;MEKRHYLWAVFLLTFTSISYAEDDYFQQFVHYTMDVKLDIEEHTIGGKSIIEYTNNSLDELQNMYLHLLPNAFQEGSVKHREYLQKYGRLGRAAKFIKGGEEYFSRVEVSGFFITKDGSTLADTFQIDDTILSANLSSALKPGETMTMKFDWVHHVGEQVERAGRKGDQYNLAQWYPKVVVYDENGWHNIPFHAEGEFYGEFGTFDVTMDVPGWYTIGSTGVITAGDPGWEEVTVDTSKDFKEWLEEYKENKAEIDSTSRRTVSFHAEQVHDFAWITSPNFLYEHGSWNGIDVHVLFNQKNGEKWTKKVVARSERALAWLSTKFGMYPYPQVTTTDRLGGGGMEYPMLVMNGSESEGLILHEIGHIWFYGILGNDEVSEAWLDEGFTTFQTGQYMIDRYGPHGSDLKASKRYKPFEKKHGKFNSMLDRGQWSTIRFQFSGNDEPISRKSFMFNNGGSYRYNAYTKPGLMLVELNYLLGDSVFYAAMQEYYDRWHLKHVNEERFVTAMEDVSGEKLDWFFNPWLHNTRVLDYGIKKWKKTRQADGMWQVDVEIEKRGMREMPQLLEVTMKDGSKERIWWKNHQWRKKDTFIFNVANEPGSIVLDPDVMTLDADRRNNSSNRMQREWQFDWINTGYNPRDSYYVRWIPSLAYHEKDGYLPGISLNRKYGHWENLNLKLNYAIDSQNVYWSYVGNRKPVHSFAGFSKSVHAFDLGGVNGYGMEIKNHLNEAFADFMTNYASVGFYVTYAKDTSLTNLYDPGQVAVIYSNYSFSVQNKVDVNLDVATTHGSVSDWSFTRFNATVAFDMDIKKFGLRNRLIMGHMMSDTGVPSQERYTIEGAGSGDLYAKPFLRDESSFYGETDMRNHYHLPGDANLRGYYGLGLVGAESVITNSFELFFNPPIKV
;
A
#
# COMPACT_ATOMS: atom_id res chain seq x y z
N MET A 1 -29.58 49.16 38.46
CA MET A 1 -29.76 49.70 37.10
C MET A 1 -28.37 50.03 36.58
N GLU A 2 -28.08 49.74 35.31
CA GLU A 2 -26.72 49.72 34.70
C GLU A 2 -25.86 48.50 35.04
N LYS A 3 -26.10 47.39 34.33
CA LYS A 3 -25.11 46.32 33.98
C LYS A 3 -25.80 45.18 33.19
N ARG A 4 -26.65 45.53 32.23
CA ARG A 4 -27.40 44.55 31.43
C ARG A 4 -27.35 44.77 29.92
N HIS A 5 -26.47 45.64 29.42
CA HIS A 5 -26.39 46.00 27.99
C HIS A 5 -25.04 45.68 27.33
N TYR A 6 -24.08 45.07 28.02
CA TYR A 6 -22.79 44.67 27.43
C TYR A 6 -22.71 43.18 27.03
N LEU A 7 -23.65 42.34 27.47
CA LEU A 7 -23.67 40.91 27.14
C LEU A 7 -24.37 40.57 25.81
N TRP A 8 -25.18 41.49 25.27
CA TRP A 8 -25.82 41.30 23.97
C TRP A 8 -24.99 41.83 22.80
N ALA A 9 -24.08 42.79 23.04
CA ALA A 9 -23.18 43.29 22.00
C ALA A 9 -22.04 42.30 21.68
N VAL A 10 -21.56 41.54 22.67
CA VAL A 10 -20.52 40.52 22.45
C VAL A 10 -21.09 39.24 21.81
N PHE A 11 -22.37 38.92 22.04
CA PHE A 11 -23.05 37.78 21.41
C PHE A 11 -23.45 38.04 19.95
N LEU A 12 -23.64 39.31 19.55
CA LEU A 12 -23.89 39.70 18.16
C LEU A 12 -22.62 39.95 17.34
N LEU A 13 -21.46 40.22 17.97
CA LEU A 13 -20.19 40.46 17.27
C LEU A 13 -19.38 39.18 17.00
N THR A 14 -19.75 38.03 17.57
CA THR A 14 -19.16 36.73 17.24
C THR A 14 -19.93 35.95 16.16
N PHE A 15 -21.09 36.44 15.72
CA PHE A 15 -21.88 35.81 14.65
C PHE A 15 -21.79 36.54 13.30
N THR A 16 -21.05 37.66 13.22
CA THR A 16 -20.94 38.47 12.00
C THR A 16 -19.56 38.41 11.32
N SER A 17 -18.73 37.41 11.66
CA SER A 17 -17.38 37.27 11.09
C SER A 17 -17.14 35.96 10.33
N ILE A 18 -18.16 35.10 10.18
CA ILE A 18 -18.03 33.80 9.47
C ILE A 18 -18.51 33.89 8.02
N SER A 19 -19.06 35.02 7.57
CA SER A 19 -19.53 35.18 6.17
C SER A 19 -18.48 35.72 5.18
N TYR A 20 -17.23 35.95 5.60
CA TYR A 20 -16.22 36.55 4.69
C TYR A 20 -15.51 35.55 3.76
N ALA A 21 -15.80 34.25 3.85
CA ALA A 21 -15.23 33.24 2.93
C ALA A 21 -16.22 32.77 1.85
N GLU A 22 -17.50 33.17 1.91
CA GLU A 22 -18.50 32.77 0.90
C GLU A 22 -18.57 33.71 -0.31
N ASP A 23 -18.05 34.94 -0.22
CA ASP A 23 -18.29 35.96 -1.27
C ASP A 23 -17.55 35.70 -2.60
N ASP A 24 -16.56 34.78 -2.66
CA ASP A 24 -15.76 34.50 -3.86
C ASP A 24 -15.85 33.05 -4.41
N TYR A 25 -16.56 32.13 -3.73
CA TYR A 25 -16.70 30.74 -4.22
C TYR A 25 -17.74 30.65 -5.33
N PHE A 26 -17.41 29.96 -6.42
CA PHE A 26 -18.35 29.59 -7.46
C PHE A 26 -18.12 28.14 -7.91
N GLN A 27 -19.17 27.54 -8.46
CA GLN A 27 -19.09 26.30 -9.23
C GLN A 27 -20.02 26.43 -10.42
N GLN A 28 -19.69 25.77 -11.52
CA GLN A 28 -20.48 25.90 -12.74
C GLN A 28 -21.80 25.15 -12.59
N PHE A 29 -22.83 25.62 -13.28
CA PHE A 29 -24.06 24.83 -13.42
C PHE A 29 -23.97 24.01 -14.69
N VAL A 30 -24.14 22.69 -14.55
CA VAL A 30 -24.12 21.76 -15.67
C VAL A 30 -25.32 20.81 -15.58
N HIS A 31 -26.13 20.75 -16.64
CA HIS A 31 -27.25 19.82 -16.74
C HIS A 31 -27.14 19.01 -18.03
N TYR A 32 -26.97 17.70 -17.87
CA TYR A 32 -26.95 16.71 -18.93
C TYR A 32 -28.34 16.11 -19.15
N THR A 33 -28.81 16.10 -20.39
CA THR A 33 -29.84 15.19 -20.88
C THR A 33 -29.21 14.25 -21.89
N MET A 34 -29.30 12.93 -21.65
CA MET A 34 -28.66 11.91 -22.47
C MET A 34 -29.62 10.79 -22.87
N ASP A 35 -29.67 10.49 -24.16
CA ASP A 35 -30.27 9.26 -24.69
C ASP A 35 -29.15 8.33 -25.15
N VAL A 36 -29.04 7.16 -24.52
CA VAL A 36 -27.92 6.24 -24.75
C VAL A 36 -28.38 4.84 -25.09
N LYS A 37 -27.66 4.17 -25.98
CA LYS A 37 -27.97 2.81 -26.46
C LYS A 37 -26.74 1.94 -26.41
N LEU A 38 -26.83 0.81 -25.70
CA LEU A 38 -25.80 -0.23 -25.71
C LEU A 38 -26.03 -1.22 -26.85
N ASP A 39 -25.01 -1.36 -27.68
CA ASP A 39 -24.86 -2.42 -28.68
C ASP A 39 -23.82 -3.43 -28.19
N ILE A 40 -24.27 -4.65 -27.91
CA ILE A 40 -23.42 -5.72 -27.38
C ILE A 40 -22.71 -6.51 -28.48
N GLU A 41 -23.15 -6.43 -29.73
CA GLU A 41 -22.51 -7.10 -30.87
C GLU A 41 -21.31 -6.27 -31.34
N GLU A 42 -21.50 -4.97 -31.49
CA GLU A 42 -20.43 -4.02 -31.87
C GLU A 42 -19.61 -3.53 -30.68
N HIS A 43 -20.03 -3.85 -29.45
CA HIS A 43 -19.45 -3.33 -28.20
C HIS A 43 -19.36 -1.80 -28.18
N THR A 44 -20.44 -1.14 -28.58
CA THR A 44 -20.52 0.33 -28.62
C THR A 44 -21.61 0.89 -27.73
N ILE A 45 -21.42 2.13 -27.30
CA ILE A 45 -22.47 2.95 -26.70
C ILE A 45 -22.68 4.15 -27.60
N GLY A 46 -23.83 4.21 -28.25
CA GLY A 46 -24.27 5.41 -28.97
C GLY A 46 -24.97 6.34 -28.00
N GLY A 47 -24.65 7.63 -28.04
CA GLY A 47 -25.23 8.64 -27.17
C GLY A 47 -25.59 9.91 -27.91
N LYS A 48 -26.67 10.55 -27.47
CA LYS A 48 -27.01 11.94 -27.81
C LYS A 48 -26.99 12.74 -26.53
N SER A 49 -26.22 13.81 -26.50
CA SER A 49 -26.09 14.65 -25.31
C SER A 49 -26.55 16.06 -25.61
N ILE A 50 -27.35 16.59 -24.68
CA ILE A 50 -27.64 18.01 -24.56
C ILE A 50 -27.10 18.45 -23.21
N ILE A 51 -26.23 19.46 -23.21
CA ILE A 51 -25.65 20.03 -21.99
C ILE A 51 -26.09 21.49 -21.90
N GLU A 52 -26.80 21.84 -20.84
CA GLU A 52 -26.97 23.24 -20.45
C GLU A 52 -25.83 23.62 -19.50
N TYR A 53 -25.10 24.68 -19.85
CA TYR A 53 -23.96 25.16 -19.08
C TYR A 53 -24.15 26.64 -18.76
N THR A 54 -24.13 27.00 -17.48
CA THR A 54 -24.18 28.40 -17.03
C THR A 54 -22.86 28.78 -16.40
N ASN A 55 -22.27 29.88 -16.90
CA ASN A 55 -21.03 30.42 -16.37
C ASN A 55 -21.30 31.18 -15.07
N ASN A 56 -20.91 30.58 -13.93
CA ASN A 56 -21.03 31.22 -12.61
C ASN A 56 -19.74 31.92 -12.17
N SER A 57 -18.67 31.88 -12.97
CA SER A 57 -17.44 32.61 -12.64
C SER A 57 -17.58 34.10 -12.93
N LEU A 58 -16.60 34.89 -12.47
CA LEU A 58 -16.48 36.31 -12.81
C LEU A 58 -15.81 36.54 -14.17
N ASP A 59 -15.33 35.48 -14.83
CA ASP A 59 -14.57 35.53 -16.07
C ASP A 59 -15.46 35.39 -17.31
N GLU A 60 -15.01 35.94 -18.44
CA GLU A 60 -15.62 35.69 -19.74
C GLU A 60 -14.98 34.46 -20.40
N LEU A 61 -15.75 33.40 -20.63
CA LEU A 61 -15.24 32.16 -21.21
C LEU A 61 -15.22 32.24 -22.73
N GLN A 62 -14.03 32.14 -23.33
CA GLN A 62 -13.83 32.18 -24.79
C GLN A 62 -13.83 30.80 -25.45
N ASN A 63 -13.66 29.74 -24.64
CA ASN A 63 -13.51 28.36 -25.09
C ASN A 63 -14.31 27.44 -24.18
N MET A 64 -14.78 26.34 -24.75
CA MET A 64 -15.33 25.21 -23.99
C MET A 64 -14.46 23.98 -24.19
N TYR A 65 -14.33 23.18 -23.13
CA TYR A 65 -13.56 21.95 -23.14
C TYR A 65 -14.40 20.77 -22.63
N LEU A 66 -14.29 19.63 -23.31
CA LEU A 66 -14.84 18.36 -22.87
C LEU A 66 -13.73 17.31 -22.77
N HIS A 67 -13.72 16.55 -21.70
CA HIS A 67 -12.95 15.32 -21.53
C HIS A 67 -13.58 14.19 -22.34
N LEU A 68 -12.76 13.53 -23.15
CA LEU A 68 -13.02 12.30 -23.90
C LEU A 68 -12.15 11.17 -23.32
N LEU A 69 -12.29 10.90 -22.03
CA LEU A 69 -11.40 10.01 -21.25
C LEU A 69 -11.17 8.61 -21.86
N PRO A 70 -12.12 7.95 -22.55
CA PRO A 70 -11.85 6.67 -23.18
C PRO A 70 -10.74 6.74 -24.24
N ASN A 71 -10.51 7.90 -24.85
CA ASN A 71 -9.43 8.11 -25.84
C ASN A 71 -8.03 7.86 -25.26
N ALA A 72 -7.87 7.85 -23.93
CA ALA A 72 -6.60 7.51 -23.27
C ALA A 72 -6.17 6.06 -23.56
N PHE A 73 -7.12 5.18 -23.86
CA PHE A 73 -6.88 3.77 -24.14
C PHE A 73 -6.70 3.51 -25.65
N GLN A 74 -6.02 4.42 -26.34
CA GLN A 74 -5.62 4.25 -27.73
C GLN A 74 -4.10 4.16 -27.86
N GLU A 75 -3.63 3.53 -28.92
CA GLU A 75 -2.23 3.58 -29.27
C GLU A 75 -1.80 5.04 -29.52
N GLY A 76 -0.67 5.41 -28.93
CA GLY A 76 -0.08 6.73 -29.09
C GLY A 76 -0.65 7.81 -28.18
N SER A 77 -1.65 7.55 -27.34
CA SER A 77 -2.11 8.50 -26.31
C SER A 77 -1.00 8.87 -25.30
N VAL A 78 -1.17 9.94 -24.53
CA VAL A 78 -0.31 10.32 -23.40
C VAL A 78 -0.14 9.13 -22.46
N LYS A 79 -1.26 8.56 -21.98
CA LYS A 79 -1.28 7.38 -21.12
C LYS A 79 -0.53 6.19 -21.70
N HIS A 80 -0.74 5.88 -22.98
CA HIS A 80 -0.02 4.79 -23.67
C HIS A 80 1.49 5.03 -23.68
N ARG A 81 1.93 6.24 -24.05
CA ARG A 81 3.35 6.61 -24.09
C ARG A 81 4.00 6.53 -22.70
N GLU A 82 3.29 6.94 -21.66
CA GLU A 82 3.76 6.86 -20.28
C GLU A 82 3.93 5.43 -19.78
N TYR A 83 2.98 4.53 -20.09
CA TYR A 83 3.15 3.11 -19.79
C TYR A 83 4.37 2.50 -20.50
N LEU A 84 4.65 2.88 -21.75
CA LEU A 84 5.86 2.46 -22.45
C LEU A 84 7.15 2.95 -21.76
N GLN A 85 7.08 4.07 -21.05
CA GLN A 85 8.16 4.61 -20.21
C GLN A 85 8.15 4.09 -18.77
N LYS A 86 7.35 3.06 -18.47
CA LYS A 86 7.24 2.40 -17.15
C LYS A 86 6.58 3.24 -16.04
N TYR A 87 5.82 4.27 -16.38
CA TYR A 87 4.94 4.96 -15.44
C TYR A 87 3.60 4.22 -15.30
N GLY A 88 2.81 4.52 -14.28
CA GLY A 88 1.51 3.88 -14.08
C GLY A 88 1.55 2.50 -13.45
N ARG A 89 0.37 1.90 -13.32
CA ARG A 89 0.19 0.52 -12.80
C ARG A 89 0.41 -0.53 -13.89
N LEU A 90 1.66 -0.71 -14.30
CA LEU A 90 2.06 -1.59 -15.43
C LEU A 90 1.42 -2.99 -15.43
N GLY A 91 1.26 -3.61 -14.26
CA GLY A 91 0.62 -4.94 -14.16
C GLY A 91 -0.84 -4.96 -14.63
N ARG A 92 -1.58 -3.86 -14.43
CA ARG A 92 -2.98 -3.72 -14.87
C ARG A 92 -3.06 -3.39 -16.36
N ALA A 93 -2.10 -2.63 -16.89
CA ALA A 93 -2.04 -2.23 -18.30
C ALA A 93 -1.29 -3.23 -19.20
N ALA A 94 -0.77 -4.34 -18.66
CA ALA A 94 0.14 -5.24 -19.37
C ALA A 94 -0.40 -5.81 -20.69
N LYS A 95 -1.72 -5.96 -20.83
CA LYS A 95 -2.35 -6.41 -22.08
C LYS A 95 -2.50 -5.27 -23.09
N PHE A 96 -2.97 -4.12 -22.65
CA PHE A 96 -3.04 -2.89 -23.43
C PHE A 96 -1.68 -2.50 -24.03
N ILE A 97 -0.60 -2.56 -23.22
CA ILE A 97 0.77 -2.27 -23.65
C ILE A 97 1.26 -3.25 -24.74
N LYS A 98 0.80 -4.50 -24.72
CA LYS A 98 1.17 -5.49 -25.76
C LYS A 98 0.49 -5.20 -27.11
N GLY A 99 -0.52 -4.34 -27.13
CA GLY A 99 -1.38 -4.10 -28.28
C GLY A 99 -2.52 -5.09 -28.40
N GLY A 100 -3.47 -4.76 -29.29
CA GLY A 100 -4.70 -5.50 -29.54
C GLY A 100 -5.88 -4.55 -29.61
N GLU A 101 -6.55 -4.49 -30.76
CA GLU A 101 -7.69 -3.58 -30.99
C GLU A 101 -8.82 -3.83 -29.99
N GLU A 102 -8.94 -5.04 -29.45
CA GLU A 102 -9.97 -5.38 -28.46
C GLU A 102 -9.82 -4.65 -27.12
N TYR A 103 -8.64 -4.12 -26.79
CA TYR A 103 -8.40 -3.32 -25.57
C TYR A 103 -8.55 -1.82 -25.81
N PHE A 104 -8.66 -1.41 -27.07
CA PHE A 104 -8.72 0.00 -27.39
C PHE A 104 -10.12 0.55 -27.15
N SER A 105 -10.17 1.74 -26.55
CA SER A 105 -11.42 2.49 -26.38
C SER A 105 -11.25 3.85 -27.02
N ARG A 106 -12.34 4.36 -27.61
CA ARG A 106 -12.36 5.72 -28.19
C ARG A 106 -13.77 6.27 -28.25
N VAL A 107 -13.88 7.58 -28.22
CA VAL A 107 -15.13 8.32 -28.42
C VAL A 107 -15.03 9.10 -29.72
N GLU A 108 -15.97 8.83 -30.62
CA GLU A 108 -16.18 9.59 -31.84
C GLU A 108 -17.31 10.60 -31.60
N VAL A 109 -17.10 11.87 -31.93
CA VAL A 109 -18.08 12.96 -31.75
C VAL A 109 -18.52 13.48 -33.11
N SER A 110 -19.82 13.70 -33.27
CA SER A 110 -20.44 14.18 -34.51
C SER A 110 -21.64 15.09 -34.21
N GLY A 111 -22.12 15.85 -35.20
CA GLY A 111 -23.29 16.72 -35.03
C GLY A 111 -23.13 17.77 -33.91
N PHE A 112 -21.92 18.31 -33.75
CA PHE A 112 -21.56 19.19 -32.64
C PHE A 112 -21.99 20.64 -32.86
N PHE A 113 -22.77 21.19 -31.93
CA PHE A 113 -23.21 22.57 -31.92
C PHE A 113 -23.22 23.15 -30.50
N ILE A 114 -22.64 24.32 -30.32
CA ILE A 114 -22.82 25.17 -29.14
C ILE A 114 -23.70 26.34 -29.55
N THR A 115 -24.82 26.54 -28.86
CA THR A 115 -25.77 27.61 -29.15
C THR A 115 -26.13 28.42 -27.91
N LYS A 116 -26.49 29.68 -28.12
CA LYS A 116 -27.04 30.58 -27.11
C LYS A 116 -28.09 31.47 -27.76
N ASP A 117 -29.27 31.55 -27.17
CA ASP A 117 -30.39 32.37 -27.67
C ASP A 117 -30.69 32.14 -29.19
N GLY A 118 -30.55 30.90 -29.65
CA GLY A 118 -30.73 30.52 -31.06
C GLY A 118 -29.56 30.86 -32.00
N SER A 119 -28.50 31.51 -31.51
CA SER A 119 -27.27 31.78 -32.26
C SER A 119 -26.23 30.70 -32.05
N THR A 120 -25.58 30.26 -33.12
CA THR A 120 -24.47 29.28 -33.04
C THR A 120 -23.18 29.98 -32.60
N LEU A 121 -22.65 29.58 -31.45
CA LEU A 121 -21.37 30.05 -30.91
C LEU A 121 -20.20 29.22 -31.44
N ALA A 122 -20.38 27.92 -31.62
CA ALA A 122 -19.38 27.03 -32.23
C ALA A 122 -20.06 25.84 -32.92
N ASP A 123 -19.55 25.42 -34.07
CA ASP A 123 -19.95 24.22 -34.82
C ASP A 123 -18.75 23.36 -35.24
N THR A 124 -17.56 23.72 -34.75
CA THR A 124 -16.30 23.01 -34.97
C THR A 124 -15.57 22.84 -33.65
N PHE A 125 -14.73 21.80 -33.59
CA PHE A 125 -13.91 21.49 -32.43
C PHE A 125 -12.58 20.87 -32.87
N GLN A 126 -11.64 20.78 -31.95
CA GLN A 126 -10.39 20.05 -32.11
C GLN A 126 -10.24 19.05 -30.97
N ILE A 127 -9.72 17.87 -31.27
CA ILE A 127 -9.37 16.86 -30.26
C ILE A 127 -7.85 16.78 -30.17
N ASP A 128 -7.31 16.99 -28.98
CA ASP A 128 -5.94 16.67 -28.62
C ASP A 128 -5.95 15.64 -27.48
N ASP A 129 -5.46 14.44 -27.79
CA ASP A 129 -5.49 13.28 -26.90
C ASP A 129 -6.89 12.97 -26.34
N THR A 130 -7.15 13.35 -25.10
CA THR A 130 -8.39 13.14 -24.35
C THR A 130 -9.20 14.43 -24.18
N ILE A 131 -8.82 15.53 -24.84
CA ILE A 131 -9.45 16.84 -24.69
C ILE A 131 -10.08 17.27 -26.01
N LEU A 132 -11.39 17.51 -26.01
CA LEU A 132 -12.10 18.24 -27.05
C LEU A 132 -12.14 19.72 -26.68
N SER A 133 -11.77 20.59 -27.61
CA SER A 133 -11.79 22.05 -27.45
C SER A 133 -12.59 22.73 -28.56
N ALA A 134 -13.41 23.72 -28.18
CA ALA A 134 -14.21 24.52 -29.10
C ALA A 134 -14.04 26.01 -28.81
N ASN A 135 -13.63 26.78 -29.82
CA ASN A 135 -13.55 28.24 -29.72
C ASN A 135 -14.94 28.84 -29.95
N LEU A 136 -15.35 29.76 -29.08
CA LEU A 136 -16.64 30.44 -29.19
C LEU A 136 -16.51 31.69 -30.06
N SER A 137 -17.47 31.92 -30.96
CA SER A 137 -17.54 33.13 -31.80
C SER A 137 -17.81 34.40 -30.99
N SER A 138 -18.39 34.25 -29.79
CA SER A 138 -18.49 35.26 -28.75
C SER A 138 -18.40 34.62 -27.38
N ALA A 139 -17.72 35.29 -26.44
CA ALA A 139 -17.53 34.80 -25.09
C ALA A 139 -18.85 34.55 -24.35
N LEU A 140 -18.87 33.54 -23.47
CA LEU A 140 -19.93 33.35 -22.50
C LEU A 140 -19.63 34.19 -21.25
N LYS A 141 -20.45 35.21 -21.00
CA LYS A 141 -20.25 36.14 -19.88
C LYS A 141 -20.74 35.54 -18.56
N PRO A 142 -20.32 36.12 -17.41
CA PRO A 142 -20.87 35.76 -16.11
C PRO A 142 -22.40 35.79 -16.09
N GLY A 143 -23.00 34.72 -15.56
CA GLY A 143 -24.44 34.50 -15.44
C GLY A 143 -25.15 34.08 -16.74
N GLU A 144 -24.45 33.97 -17.87
CA GLU A 144 -25.04 33.53 -19.13
C GLU A 144 -25.02 32.01 -19.29
N THR A 145 -26.05 31.50 -19.97
CA THR A 145 -26.21 30.07 -20.26
C THR A 145 -26.02 29.79 -21.74
N MET A 146 -25.40 28.65 -22.07
CA MET A 146 -25.34 28.09 -23.42
C MET A 146 -25.84 26.65 -23.42
N THR A 147 -26.15 26.13 -24.61
CA THR A 147 -26.49 24.73 -24.83
C THR A 147 -25.49 24.08 -25.77
N MET A 148 -24.89 22.97 -25.37
CA MET A 148 -24.05 22.12 -26.23
C MET A 148 -24.86 20.90 -26.65
N LYS A 149 -24.91 20.60 -27.95
CA LYS A 149 -25.59 19.45 -28.53
C LYS A 149 -24.63 18.67 -29.39
N PHE A 150 -24.56 17.37 -29.21
CA PHE A 150 -23.72 16.50 -30.02
C PHE A 150 -24.16 15.04 -29.91
N ASP A 151 -23.88 14.29 -30.98
CA ASP A 151 -24.01 12.85 -31.03
C ASP A 151 -22.62 12.24 -30.85
N TRP A 152 -22.52 11.08 -30.20
CA TRP A 152 -21.24 10.43 -29.97
C TRP A 152 -21.37 8.90 -29.93
N VAL A 153 -20.27 8.23 -30.23
CA VAL A 153 -20.16 6.77 -30.16
C VAL A 153 -18.90 6.41 -29.38
N HIS A 154 -19.08 5.69 -28.27
CA HIS A 154 -17.97 5.12 -27.50
C HIS A 154 -17.79 3.65 -27.90
N HIS A 155 -16.62 3.33 -28.47
CA HIS A 155 -16.18 1.95 -28.68
C HIS A 155 -15.57 1.41 -27.39
N VAL A 156 -16.21 0.40 -26.80
CA VAL A 156 -15.86 -0.10 -25.46
C VAL A 156 -14.86 -1.25 -25.57
N GLY A 157 -13.61 -0.96 -25.22
CA GLY A 157 -12.56 -1.97 -25.11
C GLY A 157 -12.74 -2.91 -23.92
N GLU A 158 -12.06 -4.05 -23.98
CA GLU A 158 -11.80 -4.91 -22.83
C GLU A 158 -11.20 -4.09 -21.69
N GLN A 159 -11.63 -4.38 -20.47
CA GLN A 159 -11.37 -3.54 -19.32
C GLN A 159 -9.86 -3.39 -19.05
N VAL A 160 -9.38 -2.16 -19.18
CA VAL A 160 -8.03 -1.74 -18.78
C VAL A 160 -8.16 -0.89 -17.53
N GLU A 161 -7.60 -1.36 -16.42
CA GLU A 161 -7.72 -0.72 -15.11
C GLU A 161 -9.17 -0.50 -14.63
N ARG A 162 -9.76 0.66 -14.93
CA ARG A 162 -10.92 1.26 -14.23
C ARG A 162 -12.25 1.09 -14.93
N ALA A 163 -12.28 1.07 -16.26
CA ALA A 163 -13.52 0.97 -17.03
C ALA A 163 -13.34 0.05 -18.25
N GLY A 164 -14.46 -0.35 -18.85
CA GLY A 164 -14.52 -1.23 -20.01
C GLY A 164 -15.28 -2.53 -19.74
N ARG A 165 -15.26 -3.44 -20.72
CA ARG A 165 -16.00 -4.71 -20.65
C ARG A 165 -15.14 -5.87 -20.18
N LYS A 166 -15.76 -6.87 -19.55
CA LYS A 166 -15.11 -8.13 -19.18
C LYS A 166 -16.07 -9.28 -19.43
N GLY A 167 -15.90 -9.95 -20.56
CA GLY A 167 -16.96 -10.81 -21.11
C GLY A 167 -18.23 -9.96 -21.34
N ASP A 168 -19.36 -10.45 -20.86
CA ASP A 168 -20.67 -9.80 -21.04
C ASP A 168 -20.99 -8.74 -19.96
N GLN A 169 -20.04 -8.42 -19.07
CA GLN A 169 -20.23 -7.35 -18.08
C GLN A 169 -19.55 -6.07 -18.56
N TYR A 170 -20.30 -4.97 -18.60
CA TYR A 170 -19.82 -3.65 -18.96
C TYR A 170 -19.72 -2.77 -17.72
N ASN A 171 -18.52 -2.27 -17.41
CA ASN A 171 -18.28 -1.35 -16.29
C ASN A 171 -17.98 0.03 -16.87
N LEU A 172 -18.96 0.92 -16.83
CA LEU A 172 -18.99 2.15 -17.62
C LEU A 172 -18.91 3.35 -16.70
N ALA A 173 -17.70 3.88 -16.63
CA ALA A 173 -17.36 5.10 -15.94
C ALA A 173 -16.57 5.97 -16.89
N GLN A 174 -16.70 7.30 -16.75
CA GLN A 174 -16.02 8.25 -17.64
C GLN A 174 -16.25 7.91 -19.13
N TRP A 175 -17.46 7.46 -19.46
CA TRP A 175 -17.80 6.77 -20.71
C TRP A 175 -18.44 7.69 -21.76
N TYR A 176 -18.61 8.97 -21.43
CA TYR A 176 -19.28 10.01 -22.20
C TYR A 176 -18.42 11.28 -22.28
N PRO A 177 -18.64 12.18 -23.27
CA PRO A 177 -18.00 13.49 -23.29
C PRO A 177 -18.39 14.34 -22.08
N LYS A 178 -17.44 14.60 -21.19
CA LYS A 178 -17.66 15.21 -19.89
C LYS A 178 -17.11 16.63 -19.84
N VAL A 179 -17.85 17.59 -19.29
CA VAL A 179 -17.38 18.98 -19.16
C VAL A 179 -16.15 19.02 -18.27
N VAL A 180 -15.12 19.72 -18.72
CA VAL A 180 -13.92 20.00 -17.95
C VAL A 180 -14.26 21.01 -16.85
N VAL A 181 -13.74 20.83 -15.64
CA VAL A 181 -13.95 21.77 -14.53
C VAL A 181 -13.34 23.14 -14.84
N TYR A 182 -14.10 24.20 -14.52
CA TYR A 182 -13.60 25.57 -14.45
C TYR A 182 -13.82 26.13 -13.04
N ASP A 183 -12.74 26.27 -12.28
CA ASP A 183 -12.75 26.80 -10.91
C ASP A 183 -11.85 28.04 -10.77
N GLU A 184 -11.51 28.44 -9.55
CA GLU A 184 -10.65 29.59 -9.26
C GLU A 184 -9.24 29.53 -9.92
N ASN A 185 -8.79 28.35 -10.33
CA ASN A 185 -7.52 28.14 -11.02
C ASN A 185 -7.66 28.06 -12.56
N GLY A 186 -8.88 28.23 -13.08
CA GLY A 186 -9.21 28.18 -14.49
C GLY A 186 -9.60 26.78 -14.98
N TRP A 187 -9.34 26.50 -16.27
CA TRP A 187 -9.70 25.22 -16.89
C TRP A 187 -8.75 24.09 -16.50
N HIS A 188 -9.30 22.96 -16.09
CA HIS A 188 -8.56 21.72 -15.77
C HIS A 188 -8.47 20.77 -16.96
N ASN A 189 -8.08 21.29 -18.12
CA ASN A 189 -8.04 20.57 -19.41
C ASN A 189 -6.74 19.77 -19.62
N ILE A 190 -6.36 18.97 -18.62
CA ILE A 190 -5.16 18.13 -18.65
C ILE A 190 -5.51 16.76 -19.25
N PRO A 191 -4.72 16.21 -20.20
CA PRO A 191 -4.92 14.87 -20.71
C PRO A 191 -4.91 13.79 -19.63
N PHE A 192 -5.58 12.66 -19.87
CA PHE A 192 -5.56 11.56 -18.92
C PHE A 192 -4.22 10.82 -18.92
N HIS A 193 -3.56 10.82 -17.77
CA HIS A 193 -2.23 10.24 -17.58
C HIS A 193 -2.29 8.76 -17.10
N ALA A 194 -1.13 8.11 -17.07
CA ALA A 194 -0.99 6.73 -16.59
C ALA A 194 -1.14 6.57 -15.07
N GLU A 195 -0.89 7.62 -14.30
CA GLU A 195 -1.24 7.75 -12.88
C GLU A 195 -2.20 8.92 -12.68
N GLY A 196 -3.13 8.76 -11.74
CA GLY A 196 -4.17 9.73 -11.42
C GLY A 196 -5.58 9.19 -11.60
N GLU A 197 -6.52 10.04 -11.17
CA GLU A 197 -7.96 9.80 -11.17
C GLU A 197 -8.64 10.97 -11.89
N PHE A 198 -9.77 11.48 -11.39
CA PHE A 198 -10.64 12.39 -12.15
C PHE A 198 -10.98 13.66 -11.37
N TYR A 199 -11.43 14.67 -12.10
CA TYR A 199 -12.02 15.88 -11.54
C TYR A 199 -13.24 16.25 -12.37
N GLY A 200 -14.36 16.61 -11.72
CA GLY A 200 -15.64 16.79 -12.39
C GLY A 200 -16.49 17.90 -11.79
N GLU A 201 -17.28 18.56 -12.64
CA GLU A 201 -18.27 19.57 -12.22
C GLU A 201 -19.44 18.88 -11.55
N PHE A 202 -19.94 19.45 -10.45
CA PHE A 202 -21.24 19.06 -9.90
C PHE A 202 -22.33 19.38 -10.93
N GLY A 203 -23.12 18.38 -11.28
CA GLY A 203 -24.15 18.52 -12.29
C GLY A 203 -25.40 17.69 -12.03
N THR A 204 -26.39 17.94 -12.87
CA THR A 204 -27.64 17.19 -12.95
C THR A 204 -27.62 16.31 -14.19
N PHE A 205 -28.06 15.07 -14.07
CA PHE A 205 -28.03 14.06 -15.12
C PHE A 205 -29.40 13.41 -15.27
N ASP A 206 -30.03 13.64 -16.42
CA ASP A 206 -31.18 12.88 -16.89
C ASP A 206 -30.71 11.92 -17.99
N VAL A 207 -30.68 10.62 -17.69
CA VAL A 207 -30.09 9.61 -18.58
C VAL A 207 -31.12 8.54 -18.90
N THR A 208 -31.52 8.45 -20.17
CA THR A 208 -32.35 7.36 -20.68
C THR A 208 -31.47 6.33 -21.37
N MET A 209 -31.47 5.11 -20.85
CA MET A 209 -30.67 4.00 -21.36
C MET A 209 -31.54 2.99 -22.08
N ASP A 210 -31.11 2.57 -23.26
CA ASP A 210 -31.62 1.42 -24.00
C ASP A 210 -30.57 0.30 -23.98
N VAL A 211 -30.88 -0.81 -23.31
CA VAL A 211 -30.01 -1.99 -23.17
C VAL A 211 -30.75 -3.27 -23.58
N PRO A 212 -30.05 -4.38 -23.89
CA PRO A 212 -30.72 -5.66 -24.15
C PRO A 212 -31.59 -6.10 -22.96
N GLY A 213 -32.77 -6.66 -23.22
CA GLY A 213 -33.81 -6.87 -22.20
C GLY A 213 -33.41 -7.81 -21.05
N TRP A 214 -32.48 -8.74 -21.29
CA TRP A 214 -31.98 -9.69 -20.29
C TRP A 214 -30.77 -9.19 -19.50
N TYR A 215 -30.36 -7.95 -19.70
CA TYR A 215 -29.32 -7.28 -18.91
C TYR A 215 -29.95 -6.52 -17.74
N THR A 216 -29.32 -6.61 -16.57
CA THR A 216 -29.70 -5.85 -15.37
C THR A 216 -28.75 -4.67 -15.20
N ILE A 217 -29.30 -3.48 -14.90
CA ILE A 217 -28.55 -2.22 -14.77
C ILE A 217 -28.33 -1.87 -13.29
N GLY A 218 -27.13 -1.45 -12.93
CA GLY A 218 -26.87 -0.66 -11.71
C GLY A 218 -26.21 0.66 -12.10
N SER A 219 -26.60 1.78 -11.48
CA SER A 219 -26.11 3.10 -11.88
C SER A 219 -26.07 4.12 -10.74
N THR A 220 -25.40 5.24 -11.01
CA THR A 220 -25.66 6.52 -10.37
C THR A 220 -27.12 6.94 -10.62
N GLY A 221 -27.74 7.63 -9.66
CA GLY A 221 -29.08 8.21 -9.80
C GLY A 221 -30.23 7.27 -9.46
N VAL A 222 -31.40 7.85 -9.24
CA VAL A 222 -32.65 7.14 -8.97
C VAL A 222 -33.43 6.88 -10.26
N ILE A 223 -34.19 5.80 -10.28
CA ILE A 223 -35.04 5.46 -11.43
C ILE A 223 -36.25 6.40 -11.46
N THR A 224 -36.47 7.06 -12.60
CA THR A 224 -37.64 7.92 -12.81
C THR A 224 -38.68 7.26 -13.72
N ALA A 225 -38.26 6.35 -14.61
CA ALA A 225 -39.16 5.57 -15.46
C ALA A 225 -38.49 4.27 -15.96
N GLY A 226 -39.30 3.26 -16.27
CA GLY A 226 -38.83 1.96 -16.76
C GLY A 226 -38.46 0.97 -15.65
N ASP A 227 -38.03 -0.23 -16.05
CA ASP A 227 -37.60 -1.31 -15.15
C ASP A 227 -36.11 -1.60 -15.38
N PRO A 228 -35.23 -1.54 -14.37
CA PRO A 228 -33.79 -1.86 -14.49
C PRO A 228 -33.46 -3.36 -14.53
N GLY A 229 -34.46 -4.24 -14.31
CA GLY A 229 -34.30 -5.69 -14.24
C GLY A 229 -34.02 -6.25 -12.86
N TRP A 230 -34.34 -5.49 -11.80
CA TRP A 230 -34.06 -5.90 -10.43
C TRP A 230 -35.04 -6.95 -9.91
N GLU A 231 -36.34 -6.77 -10.19
CA GLU A 231 -37.40 -7.68 -9.73
C GLU A 231 -37.16 -9.11 -10.25
N GLU A 232 -36.82 -9.25 -11.53
CA GLU A 232 -36.58 -10.53 -12.21
C GLU A 232 -35.40 -11.33 -11.65
N VAL A 233 -34.47 -10.67 -10.95
CA VAL A 233 -33.22 -11.28 -10.46
C VAL A 233 -33.08 -11.20 -8.94
N THR A 234 -34.16 -10.90 -8.24
CA THR A 234 -34.19 -10.75 -6.78
C THR A 234 -33.94 -12.08 -6.07
N VAL A 235 -32.99 -12.09 -5.12
CA VAL A 235 -32.65 -13.29 -4.33
C VAL A 235 -33.63 -13.49 -3.18
N ASP A 236 -34.22 -14.69 -3.08
CA ASP A 236 -34.95 -15.11 -1.87
C ASP A 236 -33.95 -15.52 -0.78
N THR A 237 -33.62 -14.55 0.06
CA THR A 237 -32.67 -14.75 1.16
C THR A 237 -33.19 -15.66 2.27
N SER A 238 -34.45 -16.14 2.23
CA SER A 238 -34.97 -17.13 3.19
C SER A 238 -34.49 -18.56 2.91
N LYS A 239 -34.07 -18.86 1.68
CA LYS A 239 -33.59 -20.18 1.25
C LYS A 239 -32.06 -20.30 1.34
N ASP A 240 -31.53 -21.53 1.21
CA ASP A 240 -30.11 -21.72 0.90
C ASP A 240 -29.81 -21.16 -0.50
N PHE A 241 -28.69 -20.48 -0.65
CA PHE A 241 -28.39 -19.79 -1.91
C PHE A 241 -28.22 -20.74 -3.09
N LYS A 242 -27.67 -21.94 -2.89
CA LYS A 242 -27.48 -22.90 -3.99
C LYS A 242 -28.81 -23.45 -4.46
N GLU A 243 -29.65 -23.85 -3.51
CA GLU A 243 -30.99 -24.37 -3.78
C GLU A 243 -31.84 -23.32 -4.52
N TRP A 244 -31.83 -22.07 -4.03
CA TRP A 244 -32.52 -20.97 -4.69
C TRP A 244 -31.96 -20.69 -6.10
N LEU A 245 -30.63 -20.72 -6.28
CA LEU A 245 -30.01 -20.45 -7.58
C LEU A 245 -30.32 -21.53 -8.62
N GLU A 246 -30.41 -22.79 -8.20
CA GLU A 246 -30.84 -23.91 -9.05
C GLU A 246 -32.29 -23.71 -9.51
N GLU A 247 -33.21 -23.47 -8.57
CA GLU A 247 -34.62 -23.17 -8.86
C GLU A 247 -34.78 -21.94 -9.77
N TYR A 248 -34.05 -20.87 -9.50
CA TYR A 248 -34.03 -19.65 -10.31
C TYR A 248 -33.62 -19.95 -11.76
N LYS A 249 -32.58 -20.77 -11.96
CA LYS A 249 -32.09 -21.12 -13.30
C LYS A 249 -33.05 -22.03 -14.07
N GLU A 250 -33.71 -22.96 -13.38
CA GLU A 250 -34.72 -23.84 -14.00
C GLU A 250 -35.95 -23.06 -14.47
N ASN A 251 -36.33 -22.01 -13.73
CA ASN A 251 -37.49 -21.18 -14.03
C ASN A 251 -37.17 -19.95 -14.90
N LYS A 252 -35.89 -19.71 -15.23
CA LYS A 252 -35.49 -18.55 -16.03
C LYS A 252 -36.01 -18.71 -17.46
N ALA A 253 -36.77 -17.73 -17.92
CA ALA A 253 -37.29 -17.71 -19.29
C ALA A 253 -36.14 -17.75 -20.32
N GLU A 254 -36.41 -18.35 -21.48
CA GLU A 254 -35.48 -18.29 -22.60
C GLU A 254 -35.25 -16.83 -23.01
N ILE A 255 -33.99 -16.51 -23.33
CA ILE A 255 -33.59 -15.15 -23.70
C ILE A 255 -34.11 -14.84 -25.11
N ASP A 256 -35.00 -13.86 -25.21
CA ASP A 256 -35.30 -13.20 -26.48
C ASP A 256 -34.20 -12.20 -26.80
N SER A 257 -33.32 -12.56 -27.76
CA SER A 257 -32.19 -11.76 -28.19
C SER A 257 -32.58 -10.42 -28.84
N THR A 258 -33.85 -10.25 -29.21
CA THR A 258 -34.39 -9.00 -29.78
C THR A 258 -35.00 -8.08 -28.73
N SER A 259 -35.24 -8.58 -27.51
CA SER A 259 -35.82 -7.78 -26.44
C SER A 259 -34.91 -6.64 -26.01
N ARG A 260 -35.52 -5.49 -25.72
CA ARG A 260 -34.84 -4.27 -25.25
C ARG A 260 -35.55 -3.75 -24.01
N ARG A 261 -34.77 -3.15 -23.12
CA ARG A 261 -35.23 -2.51 -21.88
C ARG A 261 -34.79 -1.05 -21.90
N THR A 262 -35.74 -0.16 -21.70
CA THR A 262 -35.50 1.28 -21.62
C THR A 262 -35.77 1.80 -20.21
N VAL A 263 -34.80 2.50 -19.63
CA VAL A 263 -34.85 2.96 -18.24
C VAL A 263 -34.30 4.38 -18.16
N SER A 264 -34.99 5.27 -17.46
CA SER A 264 -34.57 6.63 -17.23
C SER A 264 -34.12 6.80 -15.78
N PHE A 265 -32.95 7.43 -15.60
CA PHE A 265 -32.35 7.75 -14.32
C PHE A 265 -32.20 9.26 -14.16
N HIS A 266 -32.33 9.72 -12.92
CA HIS A 266 -32.08 11.10 -12.52
C HIS A 266 -31.05 11.16 -11.38
N ALA A 267 -30.03 11.97 -11.53
CA ALA A 267 -29.08 12.29 -10.46
C ALA A 267 -28.87 13.80 -10.40
N GLU A 268 -28.83 14.37 -9.20
CA GLU A 268 -28.64 15.80 -8.98
C GLU A 268 -27.43 16.01 -8.05
N GLN A 269 -26.68 17.08 -8.29
CA GLN A 269 -25.49 17.45 -7.50
C GLN A 269 -24.48 16.30 -7.41
N VAL A 270 -24.20 15.66 -8.55
CA VAL A 270 -23.15 14.63 -8.66
C VAL A 270 -22.11 15.06 -9.67
N HIS A 271 -20.84 14.70 -9.45
CA HIS A 271 -19.75 15.08 -10.36
C HIS A 271 -19.45 14.04 -11.45
N ASP A 272 -20.16 12.90 -11.44
CA ASP A 272 -20.05 11.87 -12.46
C ASP A 272 -21.32 11.02 -12.53
N PHE A 273 -21.59 10.47 -13.72
CA PHE A 273 -22.64 9.49 -13.92
C PHE A 273 -22.04 8.18 -14.44
N ALA A 274 -21.99 7.16 -13.58
CA ALA A 274 -21.47 5.85 -13.91
C ALA A 274 -22.57 4.78 -13.89
N TRP A 275 -22.34 3.70 -14.63
CA TRP A 275 -23.25 2.56 -14.62
C TRP A 275 -22.52 1.25 -14.96
N ILE A 276 -23.19 0.16 -14.63
CA ILE A 276 -22.69 -1.19 -14.83
C ILE A 276 -23.86 -2.08 -15.22
N THR A 277 -23.61 -2.99 -16.16
CA THR A 277 -24.65 -3.91 -16.62
C THR A 277 -24.09 -5.30 -16.89
N SER A 278 -24.88 -6.32 -16.59
CA SER A 278 -24.51 -7.73 -16.76
C SER A 278 -25.77 -8.59 -16.91
N PRO A 279 -25.74 -9.66 -17.74
CA PRO A 279 -26.82 -10.63 -17.82
C PRO A 279 -26.82 -11.63 -16.65
N ASN A 280 -25.78 -11.58 -15.81
CA ASN A 280 -25.53 -12.52 -14.71
C ASN A 280 -25.76 -11.92 -13.32
N PHE A 281 -26.25 -10.68 -13.24
CA PHE A 281 -26.54 -10.07 -11.95
C PHE A 281 -27.73 -10.72 -11.26
N LEU A 282 -27.61 -10.77 -9.94
CA LEU A 282 -28.64 -11.03 -8.97
C LEU A 282 -28.79 -9.79 -8.10
N TYR A 283 -29.96 -9.60 -7.50
CA TYR A 283 -30.30 -8.39 -6.78
C TYR A 283 -30.73 -8.67 -5.34
N GLU A 284 -30.25 -7.83 -4.42
CA GLU A 284 -30.73 -7.71 -3.06
C GLU A 284 -30.95 -6.23 -2.71
N HIS A 285 -31.90 -5.98 -1.82
CA HIS A 285 -32.28 -4.65 -1.37
C HIS A 285 -32.16 -4.56 0.15
N GLY A 286 -31.72 -3.40 0.63
CA GLY A 286 -31.80 -2.97 2.02
C GLY A 286 -32.03 -1.47 2.09
N SER A 287 -32.04 -0.92 3.31
CA SER A 287 -32.14 0.52 3.51
C SER A 287 -31.55 0.93 4.85
N TRP A 288 -31.02 2.14 4.91
CA TRP A 288 -30.56 2.74 6.15
C TRP A 288 -30.97 4.21 6.19
N ASN A 289 -31.71 4.61 7.23
CA ASN A 289 -32.15 6.00 7.45
C ASN A 289 -32.89 6.62 6.24
N GLY A 290 -33.72 5.83 5.55
CA GLY A 290 -34.46 6.27 4.35
C GLY A 290 -33.62 6.35 3.07
N ILE A 291 -32.34 5.95 3.12
CA ILE A 291 -31.46 5.80 1.96
C ILE A 291 -31.54 4.36 1.49
N ASP A 292 -31.89 4.16 0.22
CA ASP A 292 -31.98 2.84 -0.37
C ASP A 292 -30.59 2.24 -0.63
N VAL A 293 -30.44 0.95 -0.32
CA VAL A 293 -29.21 0.19 -0.56
C VAL A 293 -29.50 -0.89 -1.57
N HIS A 294 -29.06 -0.68 -2.80
CA HIS A 294 -29.18 -1.64 -3.90
C HIS A 294 -27.90 -2.46 -4.00
N VAL A 295 -28.00 -3.79 -4.08
CA VAL A 295 -26.83 -4.66 -4.24
C VAL A 295 -27.02 -5.57 -5.43
N LEU A 296 -26.14 -5.42 -6.43
CA LEU A 296 -26.13 -6.27 -7.62
C LEU A 296 -24.87 -7.14 -7.63
N PHE A 297 -24.99 -8.45 -7.82
CA PHE A 297 -23.81 -9.31 -7.83
C PHE A 297 -23.90 -10.46 -8.82
N ASN A 298 -22.75 -10.88 -9.37
CA ASN A 298 -22.76 -11.99 -10.32
C ASN A 298 -23.10 -13.30 -9.62
N GLN A 299 -23.94 -14.13 -10.26
CA GLN A 299 -24.34 -15.46 -9.76
C GLN A 299 -23.17 -16.29 -9.21
N LYS A 300 -22.01 -16.28 -9.88
CA LYS A 300 -20.81 -17.04 -9.48
C LYS A 300 -20.25 -16.66 -8.10
N ASN A 301 -20.53 -15.44 -7.64
CA ASN A 301 -20.07 -14.89 -6.37
C ASN A 301 -21.16 -14.90 -5.30
N GLY A 302 -22.37 -15.37 -5.62
CA GLY A 302 -23.54 -15.16 -4.78
C GLY A 302 -23.44 -15.77 -3.38
N GLU A 303 -22.82 -16.95 -3.20
CA GLU A 303 -22.57 -17.51 -1.85
C GLU A 303 -21.77 -16.58 -0.93
N LYS A 304 -20.86 -15.79 -1.52
CA LYS A 304 -20.02 -14.86 -0.77
C LYS A 304 -20.76 -13.54 -0.51
N TRP A 305 -21.59 -13.11 -1.44
CA TRP A 305 -22.21 -11.79 -1.47
C TRP A 305 -23.55 -11.73 -0.74
N THR A 306 -24.42 -12.72 -0.98
CA THR A 306 -25.79 -12.76 -0.46
C THR A 306 -25.83 -12.50 1.05
N LYS A 307 -26.78 -11.65 1.48
CA LYS A 307 -26.98 -11.16 2.87
C LYS A 307 -25.86 -10.28 3.42
N LYS A 308 -24.60 -10.50 3.03
CA LYS A 308 -23.44 -9.84 3.62
C LYS A 308 -23.26 -8.44 3.08
N VAL A 309 -23.39 -8.25 1.77
CA VAL A 309 -23.02 -6.97 1.14
C VAL A 309 -24.04 -5.89 1.47
N VAL A 310 -25.34 -6.19 1.45
CA VAL A 310 -26.40 -5.27 1.94
C VAL A 310 -26.07 -4.78 3.36
N ALA A 311 -25.88 -5.73 4.29
CA ALA A 311 -25.61 -5.39 5.69
C ALA A 311 -24.27 -4.62 5.86
N ARG A 312 -23.28 -4.85 4.99
CA ARG A 312 -21.99 -4.14 5.02
C ARG A 312 -22.14 -2.71 4.51
N SER A 313 -22.89 -2.51 3.42
CA SER A 313 -23.18 -1.18 2.87
C SER A 313 -24.00 -0.34 3.84
N GLU A 314 -25.05 -0.91 4.46
CA GLU A 314 -25.83 -0.22 5.51
C GLU A 314 -24.97 0.22 6.70
N ARG A 315 -24.07 -0.65 7.17
CA ARG A 315 -23.14 -0.28 8.25
C ARG A 315 -22.14 0.79 7.83
N ALA A 316 -21.67 0.74 6.59
CA ALA A 316 -20.76 1.75 6.07
C ALA A 316 -21.44 3.13 6.05
N LEU A 317 -22.65 3.22 5.48
CA LEU A 317 -23.46 4.44 5.50
C LEU A 317 -23.68 4.94 6.93
N ALA A 318 -24.06 4.06 7.85
CA ALA A 318 -24.32 4.42 9.23
C ALA A 318 -23.11 5.02 9.94
N TRP A 319 -21.95 4.37 9.79
CA TRP A 319 -20.75 4.80 10.47
C TRP A 319 -20.19 6.10 9.87
N LEU A 320 -20.15 6.21 8.53
CA LEU A 320 -19.66 7.42 7.85
C LEU A 320 -20.54 8.63 8.14
N SER A 321 -21.87 8.43 8.09
CA SER A 321 -22.81 9.50 8.42
C SER A 321 -22.69 9.99 9.86
N THR A 322 -22.35 9.09 10.78
CA THR A 322 -22.14 9.44 12.20
C THR A 322 -20.82 10.18 12.41
N LYS A 323 -19.76 9.81 11.68
CA LYS A 323 -18.42 10.34 11.90
C LYS A 323 -18.14 11.66 11.19
N PHE A 324 -18.70 11.86 10.00
CA PHE A 324 -18.30 12.97 9.14
C PHE A 324 -19.45 13.89 8.74
N GLY A 325 -20.61 13.35 8.39
CA GLY A 325 -21.77 14.15 7.99
C GLY A 325 -22.80 13.31 7.23
N MET A 326 -24.07 13.73 7.23
CA MET A 326 -25.16 12.90 6.70
C MET A 326 -25.04 12.71 5.18
N TYR A 327 -25.17 11.47 4.70
CA TYR A 327 -25.24 11.17 3.27
C TYR A 327 -26.39 11.93 2.60
N PRO A 328 -26.15 12.76 1.57
CA PRO A 328 -27.15 13.65 0.99
C PRO A 328 -27.99 12.99 -0.11
N TYR A 329 -27.55 11.86 -0.66
CA TYR A 329 -28.21 11.22 -1.79
C TYR A 329 -29.27 10.20 -1.34
N PRO A 330 -30.32 9.94 -2.15
CA PRO A 330 -31.42 9.05 -1.76
C PRO A 330 -31.07 7.55 -1.82
N GLN A 331 -29.99 7.16 -2.50
CA GLN A 331 -29.60 5.75 -2.63
C GLN A 331 -28.08 5.56 -2.72
N VAL A 332 -27.64 4.33 -2.49
CA VAL A 332 -26.34 3.82 -2.93
C VAL A 332 -26.48 2.44 -3.56
N THR A 333 -25.84 2.26 -4.70
CA THR A 333 -25.77 0.99 -5.43
C THR A 333 -24.38 0.36 -5.24
N THR A 334 -24.31 -0.84 -4.69
CA THR A 334 -23.08 -1.62 -4.51
C THR A 334 -23.08 -2.81 -5.46
N THR A 335 -22.15 -2.86 -6.41
CA THR A 335 -22.16 -3.89 -7.46
C THR A 335 -20.93 -4.79 -7.46
N ASP A 336 -21.06 -6.05 -7.87
CA ASP A 336 -19.94 -6.95 -8.14
C ASP A 336 -19.27 -6.64 -9.47
N ARG A 337 -17.94 -6.53 -9.43
CA ARG A 337 -17.10 -6.21 -10.58
C ARG A 337 -16.14 -7.33 -10.91
N LEU A 338 -16.25 -7.88 -12.13
CA LEU A 338 -15.39 -8.98 -12.57
C LEU A 338 -13.90 -8.60 -12.66
N GLY A 339 -13.58 -7.31 -12.80
CA GLY A 339 -12.23 -6.77 -12.95
C GLY A 339 -11.34 -6.80 -11.69
N GLY A 340 -11.90 -7.10 -10.51
CA GLY A 340 -11.19 -6.90 -9.24
C GLY A 340 -11.02 -5.42 -8.89
N GLY A 341 -10.43 -5.15 -7.71
CA GLY A 341 -10.33 -3.80 -7.14
C GLY A 341 -11.69 -3.25 -6.69
N GLY A 342 -11.73 -1.97 -6.35
CA GLY A 342 -12.94 -1.18 -6.22
C GLY A 342 -12.90 0.01 -7.19
N MET A 343 -14.06 0.63 -7.41
CA MET A 343 -14.21 1.91 -8.10
C MET A 343 -15.42 2.64 -7.51
N GLU A 344 -15.26 3.94 -7.37
CA GLU A 344 -16.09 4.87 -6.62
C GLU A 344 -16.73 5.90 -7.56
N TYR A 345 -18.06 5.99 -7.52
CA TYR A 345 -18.82 7.02 -8.21
C TYR A 345 -19.96 7.51 -7.33
N PRO A 346 -20.51 8.70 -7.58
CA PRO A 346 -21.69 9.17 -6.88
C PRO A 346 -22.81 8.13 -6.93
N MET A 347 -23.34 7.76 -5.76
CA MET A 347 -24.37 6.72 -5.58
C MET A 347 -24.03 5.32 -6.13
N LEU A 348 -22.81 5.03 -6.59
CA LEU A 348 -22.46 3.74 -7.19
C LEU A 348 -21.03 3.32 -6.86
N VAL A 349 -20.88 2.12 -6.30
CA VAL A 349 -19.56 1.51 -6.03
C VAL A 349 -19.45 0.14 -6.69
N MET A 350 -18.35 -0.10 -7.42
CA MET A 350 -18.11 -1.33 -8.17
C MET A 350 -17.00 -2.16 -7.53
N ASN A 351 -17.39 -3.18 -6.77
CA ASN A 351 -16.52 -3.95 -5.90
C ASN A 351 -16.15 -5.33 -6.45
N GLY A 352 -14.86 -5.66 -6.48
CA GLY A 352 -14.37 -6.97 -6.91
C GLY A 352 -14.44 -8.06 -5.84
N SER A 353 -14.91 -7.75 -4.63
CA SER A 353 -15.09 -8.72 -3.55
C SER A 353 -16.10 -8.23 -2.52
N GLU A 354 -16.64 -9.16 -1.72
CA GLU A 354 -17.54 -8.85 -0.63
C GLU A 354 -16.83 -8.21 0.59
N SER A 355 -15.52 -7.98 0.55
CA SER A 355 -14.71 -7.53 1.68
C SER A 355 -15.28 -6.28 2.35
N GLU A 356 -15.51 -6.34 3.66
CA GLU A 356 -16.11 -5.20 4.38
C GLU A 356 -15.23 -3.96 4.38
N GLY A 357 -13.91 -4.13 4.50
CA GLY A 357 -12.99 -3.01 4.39
C GLY A 357 -12.95 -2.41 2.99
N LEU A 358 -13.19 -3.20 1.94
CA LEU A 358 -13.29 -2.68 0.57
C LEU A 358 -14.60 -1.91 0.40
N ILE A 359 -15.74 -2.49 0.78
CA ILE A 359 -17.05 -1.84 0.67
C ILE A 359 -17.08 -0.49 1.39
N LEU A 360 -16.54 -0.42 2.61
CA LEU A 360 -16.45 0.85 3.33
C LEU A 360 -15.45 1.83 2.69
N HIS A 361 -14.36 1.35 2.08
CA HIS A 361 -13.43 2.20 1.34
C HIS A 361 -14.15 2.86 0.15
N GLU A 362 -14.79 2.06 -0.71
CA GLU A 362 -15.51 2.56 -1.89
C GLU A 362 -16.69 3.47 -1.55
N ILE A 363 -17.53 3.09 -0.56
CA ILE A 363 -18.63 3.97 -0.11
C ILE A 363 -18.06 5.25 0.53
N GLY A 364 -16.89 5.14 1.13
CA GLY A 364 -16.12 6.23 1.71
C GLY A 364 -15.72 7.33 0.75
N HIS A 365 -15.30 6.94 -0.44
CA HIS A 365 -14.99 7.88 -1.51
C HIS A 365 -16.19 8.77 -1.84
N ILE A 366 -17.44 8.29 -1.65
CA ILE A 366 -18.62 9.14 -1.85
C ILE A 366 -18.62 10.34 -0.88
N TRP A 367 -18.01 10.25 0.32
CA TRP A 367 -17.83 11.42 1.19
C TRP A 367 -16.68 12.32 0.75
N PHE A 368 -15.48 11.74 0.59
CA PHE A 368 -14.26 12.53 0.47
C PHE A 368 -13.84 12.87 -0.96
N TYR A 369 -14.55 12.35 -1.95
CA TYR A 369 -14.44 12.71 -3.37
C TYR A 369 -15.80 13.03 -3.98
N GLY A 370 -16.83 12.27 -3.61
CA GLY A 370 -18.19 12.47 -4.13
C GLY A 370 -18.86 13.75 -3.65
N ILE A 371 -19.01 13.88 -2.34
CA ILE A 371 -19.70 14.99 -1.68
C ILE A 371 -18.75 16.17 -1.49
N LEU A 372 -17.52 15.90 -1.08
CA LEU A 372 -16.43 16.86 -1.02
C LEU A 372 -15.62 16.73 -2.31
N GLY A 373 -16.00 17.48 -3.35
CA GLY A 373 -15.49 17.34 -4.72
C GLY A 373 -14.03 17.79 -4.85
N ASN A 374 -13.06 16.95 -4.53
CA ASN A 374 -11.65 17.29 -4.66
C ASN A 374 -11.10 17.03 -6.08
N ASP A 375 -10.01 17.71 -6.43
CA ASP A 375 -9.22 17.44 -7.65
C ASP A 375 -8.22 16.31 -7.38
N GLU A 376 -8.61 15.07 -7.67
CA GLU A 376 -7.74 13.90 -7.48
C GLU A 376 -6.52 13.88 -8.43
N VAL A 377 -6.53 14.69 -9.49
CA VAL A 377 -5.37 14.82 -10.38
C VAL A 377 -4.29 15.64 -9.69
N SER A 378 -4.67 16.71 -8.99
CA SER A 378 -3.73 17.59 -8.30
C SER A 378 -3.44 17.18 -6.86
N GLU A 379 -4.44 16.68 -6.14
CA GLU A 379 -4.43 16.46 -4.69
C GLU A 379 -5.08 15.11 -4.30
N ALA A 380 -4.73 14.02 -5.00
CA ALA A 380 -5.24 12.65 -4.76
C ALA A 380 -5.30 12.17 -3.30
N TRP A 381 -4.50 12.78 -2.41
CA TRP A 381 -4.48 12.45 -1.00
C TRP A 381 -5.74 12.87 -0.23
N LEU A 382 -6.47 13.88 -0.72
CA LEU A 382 -7.74 14.32 -0.13
C LEU A 382 -8.83 13.26 -0.29
N ASP A 383 -8.72 12.45 -1.34
CA ASP A 383 -9.55 11.28 -1.55
C ASP A 383 -8.95 10.04 -0.88
N GLU A 384 -7.93 9.44 -1.51
CA GLU A 384 -7.37 8.13 -1.15
C GLU A 384 -6.80 8.07 0.27
N GLY A 385 -6.29 9.21 0.75
CA GLY A 385 -5.76 9.35 2.08
C GLY A 385 -6.84 9.32 3.15
N PHE A 386 -7.93 10.05 2.91
CA PHE A 386 -9.08 10.11 3.81
C PHE A 386 -9.82 8.77 3.80
N THR A 387 -10.06 8.18 2.63
CA THR A 387 -10.69 6.87 2.52
C THR A 387 -9.86 5.77 3.17
N THR A 388 -8.53 5.83 3.08
CA THR A 388 -7.62 4.94 3.82
C THR A 388 -7.72 5.15 5.34
N PHE A 389 -7.74 6.40 5.80
CA PHE A 389 -7.89 6.73 7.22
C PHE A 389 -9.19 6.18 7.81
N GLN A 390 -10.33 6.53 7.22
CA GLN A 390 -11.64 6.10 7.72
C GLN A 390 -11.79 4.57 7.68
N THR A 391 -11.19 3.91 6.68
CA THR A 391 -11.23 2.45 6.56
C THR A 391 -10.44 1.81 7.69
N GLY A 392 -9.27 2.36 8.01
CA GLY A 392 -8.51 1.97 9.19
C GLY A 392 -9.32 2.12 10.48
N GLN A 393 -9.91 3.31 10.70
CA GLN A 393 -10.69 3.60 11.91
C GLN A 393 -11.89 2.69 12.07
N TYR A 394 -12.72 2.53 11.04
CA TYR A 394 -13.87 1.63 11.06
C TYR A 394 -13.48 0.18 11.33
N MET A 395 -12.44 -0.32 10.65
CA MET A 395 -12.02 -1.70 10.82
C MET A 395 -11.46 -1.96 12.21
N ILE A 396 -10.77 -0.99 12.81
CA ILE A 396 -10.29 -1.06 14.20
C ILE A 396 -11.47 -1.01 15.18
N ASP A 397 -12.42 -0.10 15.00
CA ASP A 397 -13.63 0.00 15.81
C ASP A 397 -14.43 -1.31 15.80
N ARG A 398 -14.59 -1.91 14.63
CA ARG A 398 -15.38 -3.12 14.43
C ARG A 398 -14.69 -4.41 14.87
N TYR A 399 -13.41 -4.55 14.57
CA TYR A 399 -12.69 -5.82 14.73
C TYR A 399 -11.56 -5.76 15.77
N GLY A 400 -11.39 -4.65 16.46
CA GLY A 400 -10.29 -4.41 17.38
C GLY A 400 -8.98 -4.07 16.65
N PRO A 401 -7.85 -3.94 17.39
CA PRO A 401 -6.62 -3.33 16.89
C PRO A 401 -6.06 -3.93 15.59
N HIS A 402 -6.27 -5.22 15.32
CA HIS A 402 -5.79 -5.87 14.09
C HIS A 402 -6.58 -5.50 12.83
N GLY A 403 -7.77 -4.90 12.97
CA GLY A 403 -8.57 -4.35 11.88
C GLY A 403 -9.01 -5.39 10.85
N SER A 404 -9.37 -6.60 11.28
CA SER A 404 -9.71 -7.70 10.35
C SER A 404 -10.62 -8.75 10.96
N ASP A 405 -11.53 -9.31 10.16
CA ASP A 405 -12.35 -10.44 10.58
C ASP A 405 -11.54 -11.74 10.64
N LEU A 406 -10.86 -11.98 11.76
CA LEU A 406 -10.08 -13.20 11.99
C LEU A 406 -10.98 -14.45 12.00
N LYS A 407 -12.26 -14.33 12.36
CA LYS A 407 -13.19 -15.48 12.36
C LYS A 407 -13.42 -15.95 10.94
N ALA A 408 -13.79 -15.04 10.02
CA ALA A 408 -14.05 -15.36 8.63
C ALA A 408 -12.78 -15.61 7.79
N SER A 409 -11.61 -15.13 8.22
CA SER A 409 -10.36 -15.26 7.45
C SER A 409 -9.95 -16.72 7.20
N LYS A 410 -9.70 -17.07 5.94
CA LYS A 410 -9.15 -18.39 5.55
C LYS A 410 -7.61 -18.42 5.55
N ARG A 411 -6.96 -17.28 5.80
CA ARG A 411 -5.50 -17.13 5.75
C ARG A 411 -4.78 -17.90 6.86
N TYR A 412 -5.43 -18.03 8.03
CA TYR A 412 -4.84 -18.59 9.24
C TYR A 412 -5.61 -19.84 9.67
N LYS A 413 -4.88 -20.85 10.14
CA LYS A 413 -5.47 -22.08 10.71
C LYS A 413 -6.13 -21.78 12.07
N PRO A 414 -7.11 -22.58 12.53
CA PRO A 414 -7.74 -22.38 13.84
C PRO A 414 -6.75 -22.27 15.00
N PHE A 415 -5.68 -23.08 14.97
CA PHE A 415 -4.61 -23.03 15.96
C PHE A 415 -3.87 -21.69 15.97
N GLU A 416 -3.53 -21.15 14.80
CA GLU A 416 -2.86 -19.84 14.66
C GLU A 416 -3.76 -18.69 15.09
N LYS A 417 -5.06 -18.75 14.76
CA LYS A 417 -6.04 -17.75 15.22
C LYS A 417 -6.16 -17.71 16.75
N LYS A 418 -6.08 -18.88 17.40
CA LYS A 418 -6.24 -19.01 18.85
C LYS A 418 -4.97 -18.66 19.64
N HIS A 419 -3.80 -18.98 19.09
CA HIS A 419 -2.53 -18.91 19.83
C HIS A 419 -1.49 -17.96 19.22
N GLY A 420 -1.78 -17.39 18.06
CA GLY A 420 -0.91 -16.43 17.38
C GLY A 420 -1.18 -15.00 17.80
N LYS A 421 -0.14 -14.18 17.70
CA LYS A 421 -0.23 -12.72 17.83
C LYS A 421 -0.46 -12.09 16.46
N PHE A 422 -1.20 -10.99 16.41
CA PHE A 422 -1.51 -10.29 15.16
C PHE A 422 -1.12 -8.83 15.29
N ASN A 423 -0.52 -8.28 14.24
CA ASN A 423 -0.18 -6.86 14.21
C ASN A 423 -1.47 -6.04 14.28
N SER A 424 -1.40 -4.87 14.91
CA SER A 424 -2.44 -3.88 14.67
C SER A 424 -2.45 -3.48 13.19
N MET A 425 -3.56 -2.92 12.72
CA MET A 425 -3.61 -2.32 11.39
C MET A 425 -2.63 -1.16 11.28
N LEU A 426 -2.49 -0.38 12.35
CA LEU A 426 -1.56 0.73 12.45
C LEU A 426 -0.09 0.29 12.35
N ASP A 427 0.33 -0.77 13.05
CA ASP A 427 1.70 -1.30 12.99
C ASP A 427 2.12 -1.61 11.55
N ARG A 428 1.20 -2.22 10.78
CA ARG A 428 1.46 -2.59 9.38
C ARG A 428 1.68 -1.36 8.52
N GLY A 429 0.80 -0.36 8.64
CA GLY A 429 0.90 0.91 7.94
C GLY A 429 2.18 1.67 8.31
N GLN A 430 2.48 1.80 9.60
CA GLN A 430 3.69 2.45 10.08
C GLN A 430 4.96 1.77 9.57
N TRP A 431 5.08 0.44 9.68
CA TRP A 431 6.25 -0.27 9.17
C TRP A 431 6.40 -0.21 7.66
N SER A 432 5.30 -0.20 6.89
CA SER A 432 5.38 0.01 5.44
C SER A 432 5.84 1.42 5.10
N THR A 433 5.30 2.43 5.77
CA THR A 433 5.64 3.84 5.51
C THR A 433 7.07 4.16 5.92
N ILE A 434 7.55 3.67 7.06
CA ILE A 434 8.96 3.84 7.45
C ILE A 434 9.88 3.22 6.42
N ARG A 435 9.61 2.00 5.94
CA ARG A 435 10.44 1.41 4.87
C ARG A 435 10.46 2.26 3.61
N PHE A 436 9.33 2.86 3.25
CA PHE A 436 9.20 3.75 2.09
C PHE A 436 9.99 5.06 2.29
N GLN A 437 9.86 5.71 3.45
CA GLN A 437 10.60 6.94 3.79
C GLN A 437 12.12 6.77 3.69
N PHE A 438 12.63 5.57 4.00
CA PHE A 438 14.05 5.23 3.92
C PHE A 438 14.47 4.55 2.61
N SER A 439 13.55 4.39 1.63
CA SER A 439 13.88 3.71 0.36
C SER A 439 14.53 4.62 -0.67
N GLY A 440 14.46 5.94 -0.49
CA GLY A 440 14.87 6.93 -1.50
C GLY A 440 13.78 7.30 -2.51
N ASN A 441 12.58 6.70 -2.41
CA ASN A 441 11.44 6.99 -3.29
C ASN A 441 10.39 7.90 -2.63
N ASP A 442 10.65 8.38 -1.41
CA ASP A 442 9.72 9.26 -0.71
C ASP A 442 9.66 10.63 -1.38
N GLU A 443 8.44 11.14 -1.53
CA GLU A 443 8.13 12.42 -2.16
C GLU A 443 7.07 13.16 -1.32
N PRO A 444 6.91 14.48 -1.47
CA PRO A 444 5.81 15.21 -0.82
C PRO A 444 4.43 14.63 -1.18
N ILE A 445 3.47 14.69 -0.25
CA ILE A 445 2.10 14.20 -0.45
C ILE A 445 1.34 15.07 -1.47
N SER A 446 1.44 16.40 -1.34
CA SER A 446 0.71 17.38 -2.15
C SER A 446 1.42 17.59 -3.48
N ARG A 447 1.25 16.62 -4.38
CA ARG A 447 1.84 16.62 -5.73
C ARG A 447 0.86 15.97 -6.70
N LYS A 448 0.78 16.53 -7.91
CA LYS A 448 -0.06 15.97 -8.98
C LYS A 448 0.27 14.51 -9.25
N SER A 449 -0.75 13.70 -9.46
CA SER A 449 -0.67 12.24 -9.55
C SER A 449 0.31 11.75 -10.64
N PHE A 450 0.30 12.39 -11.80
CA PHE A 450 1.19 12.06 -12.93
C PHE A 450 2.62 12.58 -12.76
N MET A 451 2.90 13.39 -11.74
CA MET A 451 4.24 13.90 -11.52
C MET A 451 5.09 12.97 -10.64
N PHE A 452 4.54 12.00 -9.90
CA PHE A 452 5.36 11.10 -9.07
C PHE A 452 6.37 10.29 -9.89
N ASN A 453 7.55 10.01 -9.32
CA ASN A 453 8.64 9.34 -10.04
C ASN A 453 8.29 7.91 -10.47
N ASN A 454 7.38 7.24 -9.76
CA ASN A 454 6.88 5.92 -10.11
C ASN A 454 5.56 5.63 -9.37
N GLY A 455 4.83 4.59 -9.81
CA GLY A 455 3.55 4.20 -9.19
C GLY A 455 3.67 3.73 -7.73
N GLY A 456 4.86 3.32 -7.29
CA GLY A 456 5.14 3.04 -5.88
C GLY A 456 5.11 4.32 -5.04
N SER A 457 5.75 5.38 -5.52
CA SER A 457 5.73 6.71 -4.91
C SER A 457 4.31 7.28 -4.85
N TYR A 458 3.56 7.24 -5.96
CA TYR A 458 2.15 7.65 -5.98
C TYR A 458 1.34 6.92 -4.91
N ARG A 459 1.39 5.58 -4.88
CA ARG A 459 0.58 4.79 -3.95
C ARG A 459 0.86 5.11 -2.47
N TYR A 460 2.12 5.28 -2.08
CA TYR A 460 2.41 5.59 -0.67
C TYR A 460 2.02 7.02 -0.30
N ASN A 461 2.19 7.97 -1.23
CA ASN A 461 1.92 9.39 -0.98
C ASN A 461 0.44 9.77 -1.12
N ALA A 462 -0.35 9.08 -1.93
CA ALA A 462 -1.80 9.29 -2.03
C ALA A 462 -2.58 8.53 -0.95
N TYR A 463 -2.16 7.32 -0.55
CA TYR A 463 -2.97 6.45 0.33
C TYR A 463 -2.42 6.36 1.76
N THR A 464 -1.25 5.73 1.93
CA THR A 464 -0.82 5.26 3.25
C THR A 464 -0.24 6.36 4.12
N LYS A 465 0.57 7.27 3.56
CA LYS A 465 1.13 8.40 4.32
C LYS A 465 0.04 9.36 4.80
N PRO A 466 -0.88 9.84 3.94
CA PRO A 466 -1.94 10.74 4.40
C PRO A 466 -2.89 10.07 5.39
N GLY A 467 -3.21 8.78 5.20
CA GLY A 467 -3.99 8.02 6.18
C GLY A 467 -3.34 7.99 7.57
N LEU A 468 -2.02 7.81 7.65
CA LEU A 468 -1.26 7.89 8.91
C LEU A 468 -1.11 9.31 9.44
N MET A 469 -1.00 10.31 8.57
CA MET A 469 -1.02 11.72 8.94
C MET A 469 -2.33 12.05 9.67
N LEU A 470 -3.48 11.63 9.15
CA LEU A 470 -4.78 11.84 9.80
C LEU A 470 -4.90 11.07 11.14
N VAL A 471 -4.31 9.88 11.25
CA VAL A 471 -4.21 9.17 12.55
C VAL A 471 -3.41 9.97 13.56
N GLU A 472 -2.26 10.52 13.17
CA GLU A 472 -1.44 11.36 14.05
C GLU A 472 -2.13 12.68 14.42
N LEU A 473 -2.85 13.28 13.48
CA LEU A 473 -3.63 14.50 13.73
C LEU A 473 -4.75 14.24 14.75
N ASN A 474 -5.49 13.14 14.58
CA ASN A 474 -6.50 12.72 15.55
C ASN A 474 -5.88 12.45 16.92
N TYR A 475 -4.72 11.79 16.99
CA TYR A 475 -4.04 11.56 18.26
C TYR A 475 -3.61 12.85 18.98
N LEU A 476 -3.19 13.86 18.22
CA LEU A 476 -2.79 15.16 18.76
C LEU A 476 -3.98 15.98 19.28
N LEU A 477 -5.04 16.10 18.47
CA LEU A 477 -6.22 16.90 18.78
C LEU A 477 -7.17 16.19 19.76
N GLY A 478 -7.15 14.85 19.75
CA GLY A 478 -8.13 13.99 20.41
C GLY A 478 -9.43 13.88 19.61
N ASP A 479 -10.13 12.75 19.78
CA ASP A 479 -11.32 12.40 19.00
C ASP A 479 -12.36 13.53 18.94
N SER A 480 -12.64 14.20 20.06
CA SER A 480 -13.68 15.23 20.11
C SER A 480 -13.38 16.43 19.21
N VAL A 481 -12.15 16.93 19.20
CA VAL A 481 -11.77 18.10 18.39
C VAL A 481 -11.60 17.69 16.94
N PHE A 482 -10.96 16.54 16.70
CA PHE A 482 -10.72 16.02 15.36
C PHE A 482 -12.03 15.76 14.61
N TYR A 483 -12.96 14.99 15.18
CA TYR A 483 -14.23 14.69 14.49
C TYR A 483 -15.12 15.94 14.37
N ALA A 484 -15.10 16.87 15.34
CA ALA A 484 -15.79 18.14 15.18
C ALA A 484 -15.22 18.97 14.03
N ALA A 485 -13.90 18.98 13.84
CA ALA A 485 -13.24 19.66 12.73
C ALA A 485 -13.54 18.99 11.37
N MET A 486 -13.57 17.66 11.33
CA MET A 486 -14.00 16.92 10.14
C MET A 486 -15.46 17.18 9.77
N GLN A 487 -16.34 17.28 10.78
CA GLN A 487 -17.75 17.63 10.58
C GLN A 487 -17.92 19.08 10.12
N GLU A 488 -17.15 20.02 10.68
CA GLU A 488 -17.13 21.41 10.19
C GLU A 488 -16.63 21.50 8.74
N TYR A 489 -15.59 20.74 8.38
CA TYR A 489 -15.11 20.64 7.00
C TYR A 489 -16.21 20.13 6.07
N TYR A 490 -16.94 19.08 6.49
CA TYR A 490 -18.10 18.59 5.77
C TYR A 490 -19.21 19.65 5.65
N ASP A 491 -19.63 20.24 6.76
CA ASP A 491 -20.76 21.17 6.80
C ASP A 491 -20.52 22.41 5.91
N ARG A 492 -19.29 22.94 5.88
CA ARG A 492 -18.92 24.09 5.04
C ARG A 492 -18.91 23.78 3.53
N TRP A 493 -18.47 22.58 3.18
CA TRP A 493 -18.07 22.23 1.82
C TRP A 493 -18.83 21.06 1.19
N HIS A 494 -19.84 20.50 1.85
CA HIS A 494 -20.66 19.45 1.27
C HIS A 494 -21.29 19.94 -0.05
N LEU A 495 -21.20 19.11 -1.09
CA LEU A 495 -21.66 19.40 -2.46
C LEU A 495 -21.00 20.63 -3.09
N LYS A 496 -19.74 20.89 -2.69
CA LYS A 496 -18.84 21.91 -3.24
C LYS A 496 -17.47 21.28 -3.52
N HIS A 497 -16.70 21.94 -4.38
CA HIS A 497 -15.30 21.56 -4.61
C HIS A 497 -14.42 21.91 -3.41
N VAL A 498 -13.40 21.10 -3.15
CA VAL A 498 -12.48 21.28 -2.01
C VAL A 498 -11.01 21.14 -2.42
N ASN A 499 -10.12 21.67 -1.58
CA ASN A 499 -8.67 21.62 -1.77
C ASN A 499 -7.95 21.56 -0.41
N GLU A 500 -6.62 21.45 -0.43
CA GLU A 500 -5.78 21.40 0.78
C GLU A 500 -6.06 22.57 1.75
N GLU A 501 -6.14 23.80 1.23
CA GLU A 501 -6.33 25.00 2.06
C GLU A 501 -7.66 24.97 2.81
N ARG A 502 -8.74 24.55 2.15
CA ARG A 502 -10.08 24.45 2.74
C ARG A 502 -10.11 23.43 3.88
N PHE A 503 -9.44 22.30 3.72
CA PHE A 503 -9.32 21.29 4.77
C PHE A 503 -8.47 21.78 5.95
N VAL A 504 -7.29 22.34 5.69
CA VAL A 504 -6.39 22.86 6.73
C VAL A 504 -7.10 23.97 7.52
N THR A 505 -7.80 24.88 6.85
CA THR A 505 -8.53 25.97 7.50
C THR A 505 -9.62 25.46 8.42
N ALA A 506 -10.43 24.48 8.00
CA ALA A 506 -11.46 23.89 8.87
C ALA A 506 -10.84 23.23 10.13
N MET A 507 -9.69 22.58 9.97
CA MET A 507 -8.94 22.01 11.09
C MET A 507 -8.41 23.07 12.06
N GLU A 508 -7.82 24.15 11.55
CA GLU A 508 -7.30 25.24 12.38
C GLU A 508 -8.41 26.01 13.10
N ASP A 509 -9.53 26.28 12.43
CA ASP A 509 -10.65 27.04 13.00
C ASP A 509 -11.29 26.34 14.20
N VAL A 510 -11.52 25.03 14.09
CA VAL A 510 -12.15 24.25 15.17
C VAL A 510 -11.16 23.93 16.29
N SER A 511 -9.89 23.66 15.95
CA SER A 511 -8.87 23.40 16.97
C SER A 511 -8.41 24.66 17.71
N GLY A 512 -8.52 25.83 17.09
CA GLY A 512 -7.96 27.08 17.59
C GLY A 512 -6.43 27.12 17.56
N GLU A 513 -5.79 26.17 16.85
CA GLU A 513 -4.33 26.06 16.74
C GLU A 513 -3.88 26.29 15.29
N LYS A 514 -2.71 26.91 15.11
CA LYS A 514 -2.03 26.93 13.81
C LYS A 514 -1.29 25.61 13.59
N LEU A 515 -1.59 24.94 12.48
CA LEU A 515 -1.17 23.57 12.17
C LEU A 515 -0.16 23.50 11.02
N ASP A 516 0.35 24.64 10.53
CA ASP A 516 1.44 24.71 9.55
C ASP A 516 2.63 23.80 9.89
N TRP A 517 3.00 23.75 11.17
CA TRP A 517 4.12 22.93 11.64
C TRP A 517 3.84 21.42 11.50
N PHE A 518 2.56 21.04 11.49
CA PHE A 518 2.10 19.67 11.34
C PHE A 518 1.96 19.32 9.86
N PHE A 519 1.21 20.09 9.09
CA PHE A 519 0.91 19.78 7.69
C PHE A 519 2.12 19.94 6.76
N ASN A 520 2.89 21.04 6.86
CA ASN A 520 3.99 21.29 5.91
C ASN A 520 5.03 20.16 5.80
N PRO A 521 5.51 19.54 6.91
CA PRO A 521 6.44 18.41 6.82
C PRO A 521 5.88 17.16 6.13
N TRP A 522 4.55 16.99 6.09
CA TRP A 522 3.86 15.89 5.43
C TRP A 522 3.52 16.23 3.97
N LEU A 523 2.85 17.35 3.76
CA LEU A 523 2.30 17.77 2.47
C LEU A 523 3.38 18.25 1.50
N HIS A 524 4.35 19.01 2.00
CA HIS A 524 5.33 19.73 1.19
C HIS A 524 6.79 19.31 1.44
N ASN A 525 7.01 18.21 2.17
CA ASN A 525 8.35 17.70 2.46
C ASN A 525 8.38 16.17 2.71
N THR A 526 9.57 15.65 3.01
CA THR A 526 9.83 14.22 3.30
C THR A 526 10.51 14.05 4.67
N ARG A 527 10.19 14.93 5.63
CA ARG A 527 10.85 14.92 6.94
C ARG A 527 10.39 13.72 7.78
N VAL A 528 11.37 12.99 8.32
CA VAL A 528 11.13 11.83 9.21
C VAL A 528 11.02 12.26 10.68
N LEU A 529 10.12 11.62 11.43
CA LEU A 529 9.93 11.78 12.87
C LEU A 529 10.82 10.79 13.64
N ASP A 530 11.54 11.26 14.66
CA ASP A 530 12.23 10.40 15.62
C ASP A 530 12.62 11.18 16.88
N TYR A 531 12.12 10.76 18.05
CA TYR A 531 12.38 11.34 19.36
C TYR A 531 12.79 10.25 20.35
N GLY A 532 13.87 10.49 21.10
CA GLY A 532 14.36 9.55 22.11
C GLY A 532 14.59 10.16 23.48
N ILE A 533 14.44 9.34 24.52
CA ILE A 533 14.86 9.66 25.88
C ILE A 533 16.35 9.30 25.99
N LYS A 534 17.20 10.30 26.16
CA LYS A 534 18.64 10.06 26.38
C LYS A 534 18.96 9.77 27.84
N LYS A 535 18.33 10.53 28.74
CA LYS A 535 18.55 10.42 30.18
C LYS A 535 17.35 10.98 30.91
N TRP A 536 17.12 10.52 32.13
CA TRP A 536 16.20 11.19 33.04
C TRP A 536 16.74 11.16 34.47
N LYS A 537 16.25 12.06 35.31
CA LYS A 537 16.55 12.13 36.74
C LYS A 537 15.27 12.39 37.51
N LYS A 538 15.25 11.96 38.76
CA LYS A 538 14.19 12.28 39.72
C LYS A 538 14.77 12.82 41.01
N THR A 539 14.14 13.86 41.55
CA THR A 539 14.56 14.52 42.78
C THR A 539 13.35 14.74 43.66
N ARG A 540 13.41 14.30 44.91
CA ARG A 540 12.34 14.58 45.88
C ARG A 540 12.44 16.03 46.35
N GLN A 541 11.35 16.76 46.21
CA GLN A 541 11.24 18.18 46.57
C GLN A 541 10.78 18.35 48.02
N ALA A 542 10.95 19.56 48.55
CA ALA A 542 10.60 19.89 49.94
C ALA A 542 9.10 19.83 50.22
N ASP A 543 8.26 20.04 49.21
CA ASP A 543 6.79 19.92 49.25
C ASP A 543 6.30 18.46 49.22
N GLY A 544 7.23 17.49 49.11
CA GLY A 544 6.95 16.07 49.06
C GLY A 544 6.73 15.51 47.66
N MET A 545 6.60 16.35 46.63
CA MET A 545 6.51 15.93 45.23
C MET A 545 7.86 15.44 44.69
N TRP A 546 7.84 14.76 43.56
CA TRP A 546 9.03 14.36 42.82
C TRP A 546 9.16 15.19 41.55
N GLN A 547 10.24 15.96 41.44
CA GLN A 547 10.63 16.59 40.19
C GLN A 547 11.26 15.54 39.28
N VAL A 548 10.85 15.53 38.02
CA VAL A 548 11.34 14.65 36.96
C VAL A 548 11.96 15.51 35.86
N ASP A 549 13.22 15.27 35.57
CA ASP A 549 13.97 15.92 34.49
C ASP A 549 14.20 14.90 33.39
N VAL A 550 13.62 15.08 32.20
CA VAL A 550 13.77 14.15 31.06
C VAL A 550 14.55 14.84 29.94
N GLU A 551 15.76 14.37 29.67
CA GLU A 551 16.57 14.81 28.51
C GLU A 551 16.06 14.09 27.26
N ILE A 552 15.35 14.83 26.40
CA ILE A 552 14.79 14.35 25.14
C ILE A 552 15.68 14.82 23.99
N GLU A 553 16.01 13.92 23.08
CA GLU A 553 16.74 14.21 21.84
C GLU A 553 15.84 13.98 20.63
N LYS A 554 15.70 15.00 19.78
CA LYS A 554 15.10 14.88 18.47
C LYS A 554 16.18 14.48 17.47
N ARG A 555 16.05 13.29 16.88
CA ARG A 555 16.99 12.74 15.90
C ARG A 555 16.46 12.82 14.48
N GLY A 556 15.13 12.90 14.34
CA GLY A 556 14.44 13.21 13.10
C GLY A 556 14.43 14.72 12.79
N MET A 557 13.84 15.06 11.65
CA MET A 557 13.70 16.45 11.19
C MET A 557 12.26 16.95 11.25
N ARG A 558 11.27 16.06 11.47
CA ARG A 558 9.87 16.44 11.67
C ARG A 558 9.61 16.83 13.13
N GLU A 559 8.96 17.96 13.33
CA GLU A 559 8.57 18.46 14.66
C GLU A 559 7.22 17.85 15.06
N MET A 560 7.08 17.43 16.31
CA MET A 560 5.80 16.94 16.84
C MET A 560 5.82 16.98 18.36
N PRO A 561 4.80 17.55 19.03
CA PRO A 561 4.59 17.35 20.46
C PRO A 561 4.68 15.87 20.84
N GLN A 562 5.29 15.56 21.97
CA GLN A 562 5.45 14.18 22.43
C GLN A 562 4.61 13.95 23.69
N LEU A 563 3.75 12.95 23.67
CA LEU A 563 3.07 12.48 24.88
C LEU A 563 4.04 11.64 25.71
N LEU A 564 4.28 12.03 26.95
CA LEU A 564 5.01 11.21 27.92
C LEU A 564 4.01 10.50 28.84
N GLU A 565 4.27 9.23 29.13
CA GLU A 565 3.65 8.52 30.25
C GLU A 565 4.71 8.21 31.30
N VAL A 566 4.48 8.65 32.53
CA VAL A 566 5.27 8.28 33.71
C VAL A 566 4.52 7.21 34.48
N THR A 567 5.12 6.04 34.62
CA THR A 567 4.63 4.99 35.50
C THR A 567 5.35 5.09 36.85
N MET A 568 4.57 5.25 37.91
CA MET A 568 5.05 5.35 39.29
C MET A 568 5.39 3.97 39.86
N LYS A 569 6.17 3.92 40.95
CA LYS A 569 6.52 2.65 41.60
C LYS A 569 5.33 1.89 42.18
N ASP A 570 4.25 2.58 42.51
CA ASP A 570 2.99 1.97 42.97
C ASP A 570 2.09 1.48 41.82
N GLY A 571 2.51 1.68 40.56
CA GLY A 571 1.78 1.29 39.36
C GLY A 571 0.83 2.35 38.81
N SER A 572 0.61 3.47 39.53
CA SER A 572 -0.16 4.60 38.99
C SER A 572 0.55 5.25 37.81
N LYS A 573 -0.21 5.90 36.93
CA LYS A 573 0.30 6.50 35.69
C LYS A 573 -0.13 7.96 35.57
N GLU A 574 0.78 8.79 35.06
CA GLU A 574 0.50 10.19 34.74
C GLU A 574 0.96 10.48 33.32
N ARG A 575 0.14 11.19 32.55
CA ARG A 575 0.39 11.51 31.13
C ARG A 575 0.50 13.01 30.94
N ILE A 576 1.55 13.45 30.27
CA ILE A 576 1.87 14.87 30.10
C ILE A 576 2.42 15.10 28.69
N TRP A 577 1.86 16.09 27.98
CA TRP A 577 2.37 16.50 26.67
C TRP A 577 3.59 17.42 26.82
N TRP A 578 4.69 17.06 26.18
CA TRP A 578 5.79 17.98 25.93
C TRP A 578 5.48 18.77 24.65
N LYS A 579 5.11 20.05 24.82
CA LYS A 579 4.75 21.00 23.76
C LYS A 579 5.78 22.14 23.66
N ASN A 580 5.63 23.01 22.65
CA ASN A 580 6.41 24.27 22.49
C ASN A 580 7.94 24.09 22.43
N HIS A 581 8.39 23.01 21.77
CA HIS A 581 9.81 22.65 21.65
C HIS A 581 10.34 22.71 20.22
N GLN A 582 9.67 23.45 19.32
CA GLN A 582 10.10 23.61 17.94
C GLN A 582 11.58 24.05 17.88
N TRP A 583 12.32 23.51 16.91
CA TRP A 583 13.74 23.77 16.65
C TRP A 583 14.73 23.24 17.70
N ARG A 584 14.26 22.68 18.83
CA ARG A 584 15.12 22.11 19.86
C ARG A 584 15.57 20.70 19.46
N LYS A 585 16.86 20.53 19.18
CA LYS A 585 17.45 19.20 18.94
C LYS A 585 17.62 18.40 20.22
N LYS A 586 17.89 19.08 21.33
CA LYS A 586 18.00 18.51 22.68
C LYS A 586 17.29 19.45 23.63
N ASP A 587 16.53 18.89 24.55
CA ASP A 587 15.82 19.66 25.56
C ASP A 587 15.72 18.86 26.86
N THR A 588 15.53 19.55 27.98
CA THR A 588 15.21 18.91 29.26
C THR A 588 13.81 19.31 29.69
N PHE A 589 12.87 18.38 29.60
CA PHE A 589 11.50 18.60 30.06
C PHE A 589 11.41 18.33 31.56
N ILE A 590 10.99 19.34 32.33
CA ILE A 590 10.93 19.29 33.79
C ILE A 590 9.46 19.42 34.23
N PHE A 591 9.01 18.49 35.08
CA PHE A 591 7.68 18.51 35.67
C PHE A 591 7.69 17.81 37.03
N ASN A 592 6.61 17.96 37.81
CA ASN A 592 6.48 17.36 39.14
C ASN A 592 5.36 16.32 39.16
N VAL A 593 5.59 15.22 39.88
CA VAL A 593 4.61 14.14 40.09
C VAL A 593 4.47 13.83 41.58
N ALA A 594 3.30 13.37 42.01
CA ALA A 594 3.03 13.16 43.44
C ALA A 594 3.76 11.93 44.01
N ASN A 595 3.75 10.82 43.27
CA ASN A 595 4.32 9.54 43.71
C ASN A 595 5.72 9.31 43.10
N GLU A 596 6.49 8.40 43.69
CA GLU A 596 7.86 8.16 43.21
C GLU A 596 7.84 7.57 41.78
N PRO A 597 8.46 8.24 40.78
CA PRO A 597 8.45 7.79 39.40
C PRO A 597 9.36 6.56 39.20
N GLY A 598 8.85 5.57 38.46
CA GLY A 598 9.52 4.31 38.14
C GLY A 598 10.09 4.27 36.72
N SER A 599 9.31 4.69 35.72
CA SER A 599 9.72 4.70 34.31
C SER A 599 8.98 5.71 33.46
N ILE A 600 9.55 6.05 32.31
CA ILE A 600 9.04 7.03 31.37
C ILE A 600 9.03 6.45 29.95
N VAL A 601 7.97 6.70 29.20
CA VAL A 601 7.83 6.32 27.78
C VAL A 601 7.31 7.52 26.98
N LEU A 602 7.93 7.77 25.82
CA LEU A 602 7.41 8.66 24.77
C LEU A 602 6.44 7.89 23.87
N ASP A 603 5.33 8.54 23.52
CA ASP A 603 4.25 7.98 22.70
C ASP A 603 3.80 6.58 23.20
N PRO A 604 3.20 6.51 24.41
CA PRO A 604 2.85 5.24 25.05
C PRO A 604 1.84 4.41 24.24
N ASP A 605 1.01 5.07 23.42
CA ASP A 605 -0.06 4.44 22.65
C ASP A 605 0.38 4.04 21.22
N VAL A 606 1.65 4.29 20.87
CA VAL A 606 2.26 3.88 19.59
C VAL A 606 1.59 4.53 18.37
N MET A 607 1.08 5.74 18.55
CA MET A 607 0.28 6.41 17.52
C MET A 607 1.13 7.14 16.48
N THR A 608 2.38 7.46 16.83
CA THR A 608 3.28 8.25 15.97
C THR A 608 4.16 7.39 15.07
N LEU A 609 4.55 7.96 13.92
CA LEU A 609 5.47 7.38 12.95
C LEU A 609 6.94 7.57 13.34
N ASP A 610 7.25 7.41 14.63
CA ASP A 610 8.63 7.50 15.14
C ASP A 610 9.50 6.39 14.51
N ALA A 611 10.63 6.77 13.90
CA ALA A 611 11.44 5.83 13.12
C ALA A 611 12.07 4.71 13.99
N ASP A 612 12.41 4.99 15.25
CA ASP A 612 13.10 4.06 16.16
C ASP A 612 12.64 4.12 17.62
N ARG A 613 11.54 3.42 17.91
CA ARG A 613 10.98 3.36 19.27
C ARG A 613 11.84 2.63 20.31
N ARG A 614 13.00 2.06 19.93
CA ARG A 614 13.95 1.49 20.91
C ARG A 614 14.56 2.56 21.80
N ASN A 615 14.52 3.82 21.39
CA ASN A 615 15.07 4.94 22.14
C ASN A 615 13.99 5.75 22.91
N ASN A 616 12.72 5.34 22.85
CA ASN A 616 11.58 6.10 23.41
C ASN A 616 11.26 5.78 24.87
N SER A 617 11.95 4.82 25.50
CA SER A 617 11.69 4.43 26.89
C SER A 617 12.92 4.55 27.77
N SER A 618 12.71 4.92 29.03
CA SER A 618 13.74 4.84 30.07
C SER A 618 14.09 3.41 30.47
N ASN A 619 13.18 2.46 30.20
CA ASN A 619 13.37 1.04 30.47
C ASN A 619 13.86 0.31 29.22
N ARG A 620 14.36 -0.92 29.41
CA ARG A 620 14.63 -1.80 28.27
C ARG A 620 13.32 -2.11 27.55
N MET A 621 13.34 -2.04 26.22
CA MET A 621 12.21 -2.44 25.38
C MET A 621 11.74 -3.86 25.74
N GLN A 622 10.42 -4.02 25.80
CA GLN A 622 9.77 -5.27 26.17
C GLN A 622 10.04 -6.37 25.14
N ARG A 623 9.82 -7.63 25.54
CA ARG A 623 10.00 -8.79 24.68
C ARG A 623 8.72 -9.61 24.64
N GLU A 624 8.30 -9.91 23.42
CA GLU A 624 7.10 -10.68 23.16
C GLU A 624 7.45 -12.03 22.55
N TRP A 625 7.11 -13.08 23.28
CA TRP A 625 7.50 -14.44 22.93
C TRP A 625 6.41 -15.14 22.10
N GLN A 626 6.83 -15.93 21.11
CA GLN A 626 5.97 -16.84 20.34
C GLN A 626 6.74 -18.09 19.94
N PHE A 627 6.06 -19.23 19.93
CA PHE A 627 6.60 -20.45 19.33
C PHE A 627 6.74 -20.29 17.81
N ASP A 628 7.93 -20.55 17.25
CA ASP A 628 8.29 -20.19 15.86
C ASP A 628 7.42 -20.88 14.78
N TRP A 629 6.74 -21.98 15.13
CA TRP A 629 5.82 -22.66 14.21
C TRP A 629 4.59 -21.81 13.86
N ILE A 630 4.20 -20.87 14.72
CA ILE A 630 3.09 -19.96 14.45
C ILE A 630 3.62 -18.73 13.69
N ASN A 631 3.31 -18.65 12.40
CA ASN A 631 3.77 -17.56 11.54
C ASN A 631 2.61 -16.69 11.05
N THR A 632 2.19 -15.76 11.90
CA THR A 632 1.16 -14.76 11.58
C THR A 632 1.73 -13.51 10.88
N GLY A 633 3.07 -13.39 10.80
CA GLY A 633 3.76 -12.18 10.37
C GLY A 633 3.83 -11.09 11.44
N TYR A 634 3.61 -11.42 12.73
CA TYR A 634 3.68 -10.49 13.85
C TYR A 634 5.02 -9.73 13.92
N ASN A 635 4.93 -8.40 14.07
CA ASN A 635 6.03 -7.44 14.03
C ASN A 635 5.58 -6.14 14.72
N PRO A 636 5.46 -6.14 16.06
CA PRO A 636 5.01 -4.99 16.83
C PRO A 636 5.99 -3.81 16.74
N ARG A 637 5.51 -2.61 17.06
CA ARG A 637 6.27 -1.36 17.04
C ARG A 637 6.92 -1.00 18.38
N ASP A 638 6.41 -1.56 19.47
CA ASP A 638 6.75 -1.22 20.85
C ASP A 638 7.54 -2.30 21.61
N SER A 639 7.74 -3.47 20.99
CA SER A 639 8.42 -4.60 21.61
C SER A 639 9.33 -5.34 20.63
N TYR A 640 10.32 -6.06 21.19
CA TYR A 640 11.08 -7.06 20.45
C TYR A 640 10.23 -8.32 20.29
N TYR A 641 10.08 -8.80 19.05
CA TYR A 641 9.44 -10.09 18.81
C TYR A 641 10.47 -11.21 18.92
N VAL A 642 10.28 -12.12 19.88
CA VAL A 642 11.17 -13.25 20.15
C VAL A 642 10.48 -14.55 19.79
N ARG A 643 10.95 -15.21 18.74
CA ARG A 643 10.51 -16.53 18.36
C ARG A 643 11.45 -17.59 18.89
N TRP A 644 10.90 -18.72 19.31
CA TRP A 644 11.69 -19.83 19.83
C TRP A 644 11.19 -21.17 19.32
N ILE A 645 12.11 -22.13 19.17
CA ILE A 645 11.79 -23.51 18.81
C ILE A 645 12.87 -24.46 19.37
N PRO A 646 12.53 -25.66 19.86
CA PRO A 646 13.50 -26.69 20.15
C PRO A 646 14.34 -27.01 18.91
N SER A 647 15.62 -27.27 19.11
CA SER A 647 16.50 -27.84 18.09
C SER A 647 16.94 -29.22 18.53
N LEU A 648 17.14 -30.11 17.56
CA LEU A 648 17.77 -31.40 17.79
C LEU A 648 18.79 -31.59 16.67
N ALA A 649 20.03 -31.88 17.05
CA ALA A 649 21.06 -32.33 16.13
C ALA A 649 21.61 -33.66 16.61
N TYR A 650 22.44 -34.30 15.81
CA TYR A 650 23.09 -35.57 16.12
C TYR A 650 24.51 -35.57 15.58
N HIS A 651 25.42 -36.23 16.28
CA HIS A 651 26.75 -36.58 15.80
C HIS A 651 27.21 -37.85 16.52
N GLU A 652 27.86 -38.80 15.85
CA GLU A 652 28.16 -40.13 16.43
C GLU A 652 28.98 -40.05 17.73
N LYS A 653 29.89 -39.07 17.84
CA LYS A 653 30.70 -38.87 19.06
C LYS A 653 30.01 -38.12 20.19
N ASP A 654 29.02 -37.31 19.86
CA ASP A 654 28.33 -36.42 20.81
C ASP A 654 26.93 -36.93 21.18
N GLY A 655 26.47 -37.98 20.49
CA GLY A 655 25.13 -38.50 20.58
C GLY A 655 24.10 -37.52 20.03
N TYR A 656 22.95 -37.46 20.69
CA TYR A 656 21.93 -36.44 20.41
C TYR A 656 22.30 -35.11 21.07
N LEU A 657 22.00 -34.02 20.37
CA LEU A 657 22.26 -32.66 20.81
C LEU A 657 20.93 -31.88 20.92
N PRO A 658 20.10 -32.12 21.95
CA PRO A 658 18.93 -31.30 22.20
C PRO A 658 19.33 -29.85 22.48
N GLY A 659 18.46 -28.92 22.07
CA GLY A 659 18.77 -27.51 22.14
C GLY A 659 17.58 -26.59 21.93
N ILE A 660 17.88 -25.30 21.80
CA ILE A 660 16.91 -24.24 21.55
C ILE A 660 17.45 -23.25 20.53
N SER A 661 16.59 -22.81 19.62
CA SER A 661 16.82 -21.73 18.68
C SER A 661 15.94 -20.54 19.06
N LEU A 662 16.54 -19.36 19.13
CA LEU A 662 15.90 -18.08 19.45
C LEU A 662 16.13 -17.09 18.31
N ASN A 663 15.06 -16.44 17.85
CA ASN A 663 15.09 -15.37 16.86
C ASN A 663 14.45 -14.11 17.47
N ARG A 664 15.25 -13.10 17.82
CA ARG A 664 14.77 -11.78 18.29
C ARG A 664 14.81 -10.78 17.16
N LYS A 665 13.69 -10.16 16.84
CA LYS A 665 13.56 -9.16 15.77
C LYS A 665 12.95 -7.86 16.27
N TYR A 666 13.38 -6.74 15.69
CA TYR A 666 12.69 -5.45 15.77
C TYR A 666 12.59 -4.84 14.38
N GLY A 667 11.40 -4.91 13.78
CA GLY A 667 11.13 -4.38 12.45
C GLY A 667 12.11 -4.88 11.40
N HIS A 668 12.58 -3.96 10.56
CA HIS A 668 13.65 -4.21 9.58
C HIS A 668 15.01 -3.68 10.09
N TRP A 669 15.07 -3.18 11.33
CA TRP A 669 16.24 -2.55 11.91
C TRP A 669 17.19 -3.52 12.60
N GLU A 670 16.66 -4.57 13.22
CA GLU A 670 17.47 -5.49 14.02
C GLU A 670 16.93 -6.90 13.96
N ASN A 671 17.84 -7.87 13.83
CA ASN A 671 17.53 -9.29 13.91
C ASN A 671 18.69 -10.03 14.58
N LEU A 672 18.39 -10.89 15.54
CA LEU A 672 19.37 -11.70 16.27
C LEU A 672 18.89 -13.14 16.27
N ASN A 673 19.75 -14.05 15.82
CA ASN A 673 19.57 -15.49 15.92
C ASN A 673 20.58 -16.05 16.91
N LEU A 674 20.10 -16.84 17.87
CA LEU A 674 20.92 -17.59 18.81
C LEU A 674 20.47 -19.06 18.78
N LYS A 675 21.42 -19.98 18.62
CA LYS A 675 21.19 -21.42 18.79
C LYS A 675 22.09 -21.94 19.89
N LEU A 676 21.56 -22.81 20.74
CA LEU A 676 22.27 -23.48 21.82
C LEU A 676 21.90 -24.97 21.79
N ASN A 677 22.89 -25.85 21.80
CA ASN A 677 22.72 -27.30 21.76
C ASN A 677 23.68 -27.95 22.79
N TYR A 678 23.18 -28.90 23.58
CA TYR A 678 23.97 -29.63 24.56
C TYR A 678 24.22 -31.05 24.06
N ALA A 679 25.48 -31.43 23.87
CA ALA A 679 25.87 -32.77 23.48
C ALA A 679 25.74 -33.73 24.68
N ILE A 680 24.93 -34.77 24.55
CA ILE A 680 24.64 -35.68 25.67
C ILE A 680 25.88 -36.48 26.09
N ASP A 681 26.63 -36.99 25.12
CA ASP A 681 27.70 -37.95 25.41
C ASP A 681 29.00 -37.24 25.80
N SER A 682 29.36 -36.17 25.10
CA SER A 682 30.59 -35.40 25.38
C SER A 682 30.39 -34.31 26.44
N GLN A 683 29.15 -33.99 26.81
CA GLN A 683 28.79 -32.92 27.76
C GLN A 683 29.21 -31.51 27.30
N ASN A 684 29.51 -31.33 26.02
CA ASN A 684 29.87 -30.06 25.44
C ASN A 684 28.63 -29.20 25.14
N VAL A 685 28.81 -27.87 25.12
CA VAL A 685 27.78 -26.91 24.70
C VAL A 685 28.20 -26.26 23.40
N TYR A 686 27.37 -26.44 22.37
CA TYR A 686 27.55 -25.83 21.06
C TYR A 686 26.58 -24.68 20.86
N TRP A 687 27.04 -23.63 20.20
CA TRP A 687 26.27 -22.41 20.03
C TRP A 687 26.59 -21.68 18.73
N SER A 688 25.60 -20.93 18.24
CA SER A 688 25.83 -19.96 17.17
C SER A 688 25.01 -18.70 17.38
N TYR A 689 25.61 -17.58 16.99
CA TYR A 689 25.07 -16.24 17.12
C TYR A 689 25.19 -15.53 15.77
N VAL A 690 24.09 -14.95 15.30
CA VAL A 690 24.06 -14.07 14.11
C VAL A 690 23.24 -12.84 14.43
N GLY A 691 23.87 -11.68 14.46
CA GLY A 691 23.24 -10.38 14.69
C GLY A 691 23.32 -9.49 13.45
N ASN A 692 22.17 -9.04 12.96
CA ASN A 692 22.05 -8.07 11.88
C ASN A 692 21.48 -6.76 12.44
N ARG A 693 22.06 -5.64 12.05
CA ARG A 693 21.60 -4.31 12.44
C ARG A 693 21.71 -3.32 11.29
N LYS A 694 20.63 -2.58 11.05
CA LYS A 694 20.59 -1.38 10.21
C LYS A 694 20.54 -0.16 11.13
N PRO A 695 21.48 0.80 11.02
CA PRO A 695 21.37 2.08 11.70
C PRO A 695 20.14 2.84 11.18
N VAL A 696 19.47 3.60 12.06
CA VAL A 696 18.30 4.41 11.69
C VAL A 696 18.70 5.84 11.33
N HIS A 697 19.61 6.46 12.10
CA HIS A 697 19.88 7.91 12.00
C HIS A 697 21.19 8.28 11.29
N SER A 698 21.97 7.32 10.81
CA SER A 698 23.30 7.56 10.25
C SER A 698 23.62 6.53 9.18
N PHE A 699 24.33 6.92 8.13
CA PHE A 699 24.77 5.99 7.08
C PHE A 699 23.57 5.27 6.42
N ALA A 700 22.67 6.03 5.78
CA ALA A 700 21.55 5.47 5.02
C ALA A 700 22.06 4.45 3.99
N GLY A 701 21.36 3.33 3.82
CA GLY A 701 21.78 2.23 2.95
C GLY A 701 22.70 1.20 3.62
N PHE A 702 23.28 1.49 4.79
CA PHE A 702 24.20 0.57 5.46
C PHE A 702 23.49 -0.49 6.33
N SER A 703 24.03 -1.71 6.31
CA SER A 703 23.71 -2.76 7.27
C SER A 703 24.99 -3.42 7.77
N LYS A 704 24.98 -3.84 9.04
CA LYS A 704 26.06 -4.61 9.67
C LYS A 704 25.54 -5.98 10.05
N SER A 705 26.31 -7.02 9.72
CA SER A 705 26.13 -8.39 10.20
C SER A 705 27.33 -8.78 11.06
N VAL A 706 27.09 -9.47 12.17
CA VAL A 706 28.11 -10.08 13.02
C VAL A 706 27.70 -11.50 13.28
N HIS A 707 28.62 -12.43 13.14
CA HIS A 707 28.40 -13.82 13.50
C HIS A 707 29.53 -14.33 14.40
N ALA A 708 29.20 -15.28 15.27
CA ALA A 708 30.15 -16.03 16.08
C ALA A 708 29.55 -17.39 16.40
N PHE A 709 30.38 -18.43 16.48
CA PHE A 709 29.91 -19.77 16.79
C PHE A 709 31.02 -20.64 17.37
N ASP A 710 30.62 -21.64 18.14
CA ASP A 710 31.41 -22.82 18.48
C ASP A 710 30.51 -24.04 18.30
N LEU A 711 30.81 -24.87 17.31
CA LEU A 711 29.98 -26.01 16.94
C LEU A 711 30.71 -27.35 17.17
N GLY A 712 31.68 -27.37 18.09
CA GLY A 712 32.47 -28.54 18.47
C GLY A 712 33.78 -28.62 17.69
N GLY A 713 33.71 -29.04 16.42
CA GLY A 713 34.89 -29.19 15.57
C GLY A 713 35.47 -27.85 15.09
N VAL A 714 34.61 -26.89 14.77
CA VAL A 714 34.98 -25.57 14.22
C VAL A 714 34.29 -24.49 15.03
N ASN A 715 35.06 -23.47 15.39
CA ASN A 715 34.56 -22.20 15.89
C ASN A 715 35.01 -21.09 14.96
N GLY A 716 34.29 -19.98 15.01
CA GLY A 716 34.61 -18.84 14.19
C GLY A 716 33.83 -17.60 14.56
N TYR A 717 34.27 -16.48 14.02
CA TYR A 717 33.59 -15.21 14.13
C TYR A 717 33.88 -14.34 12.92
N GLY A 718 32.98 -13.40 12.64
CA GLY A 718 33.17 -12.48 11.54
C GLY A 718 32.19 -11.32 11.59
N MET A 719 32.47 -10.35 10.74
CA MET A 719 31.67 -9.15 10.59
C MET A 719 31.63 -8.72 9.14
N GLU A 720 30.47 -8.27 8.70
CA GLU A 720 30.26 -7.68 7.38
C GLU A 720 29.60 -6.32 7.54
N ILE A 721 30.08 -5.33 6.80
CA ILE A 721 29.39 -4.07 6.55
C ILE A 721 28.98 -4.08 5.08
N LYS A 722 27.69 -3.93 4.83
CA LYS A 722 27.10 -3.83 3.50
C LYS A 722 26.50 -2.46 3.32
N ASN A 723 26.63 -1.88 2.14
CA ASN A 723 26.00 -0.63 1.75
C ASN A 723 25.18 -0.84 0.47
N HIS A 724 23.93 -0.36 0.48
CA HIS A 724 23.14 -0.18 -0.73
C HIS A 724 23.52 1.15 -1.37
N LEU A 725 24.07 1.08 -2.57
CA LEU A 725 24.52 2.25 -3.29
C LEU A 725 23.29 2.83 -4.01
N ASN A 726 22.64 3.84 -3.44
CA ASN A 726 21.53 4.51 -4.11
C ASN A 726 22.07 5.31 -5.31
N GLU A 727 21.73 4.91 -6.54
CA GLU A 727 22.15 5.58 -7.78
C GLU A 727 20.99 6.23 -8.53
N ALA A 728 21.34 7.20 -9.39
CA ALA A 728 20.44 7.89 -10.32
C ALA A 728 19.72 6.96 -11.33
N PHE A 729 20.03 5.65 -11.35
CA PHE A 729 19.49 4.63 -12.25
C PHE A 729 18.79 3.47 -11.53
N ALA A 730 18.20 3.70 -10.35
CA ALA A 730 17.58 2.66 -9.53
C ALA A 730 16.56 1.76 -10.27
N ASP A 731 15.90 2.26 -11.31
CA ASP A 731 14.95 1.48 -12.14
C ASP A 731 15.63 0.51 -13.12
N PHE A 732 16.92 0.70 -13.39
CA PHE A 732 17.72 -0.12 -14.30
C PHE A 732 18.67 -1.05 -13.56
N MET A 733 19.31 -0.55 -12.49
CA MET A 733 20.35 -1.27 -11.76
C MET A 733 20.17 -1.11 -10.25
N THR A 734 20.29 -2.21 -9.53
CA THR A 734 20.46 -2.19 -8.06
C THR A 734 21.85 -2.71 -7.72
N ASN A 735 22.58 -2.01 -6.85
CA ASN A 735 23.96 -2.38 -6.53
C ASN A 735 24.27 -2.29 -5.03
N TYR A 736 25.16 -3.18 -4.63
CA TYR A 736 25.59 -3.34 -3.26
C TYR A 736 27.10 -3.51 -3.22
N ALA A 737 27.73 -2.86 -2.25
CA ALA A 737 29.09 -3.14 -1.87
C ALA A 737 29.12 -3.66 -0.43
N SER A 738 29.94 -4.67 -0.15
CA SER A 738 30.24 -5.06 1.22
C SER A 738 31.72 -5.28 1.42
N VAL A 739 32.15 -5.07 2.67
CA VAL A 739 33.48 -5.42 3.15
C VAL A 739 33.28 -6.18 4.46
N GLY A 740 33.99 -7.28 4.61
CA GLY A 740 33.92 -8.09 5.80
C GLY A 740 35.21 -8.82 6.10
N PHE A 741 35.19 -9.50 7.23
CA PHE A 741 36.20 -10.48 7.58
C PHE A 741 35.53 -11.64 8.30
N TYR A 742 36.18 -12.80 8.23
CA TYR A 742 35.86 -13.94 9.08
C TYR A 742 37.14 -14.65 9.51
N VAL A 743 37.06 -15.28 10.67
CA VAL A 743 38.09 -16.15 11.22
C VAL A 743 37.42 -17.46 11.58
N THR A 744 37.97 -18.57 11.10
CA THR A 744 37.53 -19.92 11.46
C THR A 744 38.71 -20.73 11.95
N TYR A 745 38.53 -21.47 13.02
CA TYR A 745 39.53 -22.36 13.58
C TYR A 745 38.96 -23.76 13.73
N ALA A 746 39.49 -24.68 12.91
CA ALA A 746 39.19 -26.10 12.98
C ALA A 746 40.08 -26.74 14.07
N LYS A 747 39.48 -26.97 15.24
CA LYS A 747 40.14 -27.53 16.44
C LYS A 747 40.21 -29.05 16.41
N ASP A 748 39.12 -29.67 15.98
CA ASP A 748 38.92 -31.11 16.02
C ASP A 748 38.18 -31.57 14.77
N THR A 749 38.94 -32.04 13.76
CA THR A 749 38.38 -32.60 12.52
C THR A 749 37.77 -33.98 12.71
N SER A 750 37.83 -34.52 13.93
CA SER A 750 37.15 -35.75 14.26
C SER A 750 35.64 -35.57 14.48
N LEU A 751 35.17 -34.31 14.45
CA LEU A 751 33.76 -33.89 14.48
C LEU A 751 33.29 -33.32 13.13
N THR A 752 34.17 -33.30 12.12
CA THR A 752 33.83 -32.85 10.76
C THR A 752 34.87 -33.27 9.73
N ASN A 753 34.42 -33.84 8.62
CA ASN A 753 35.25 -34.13 7.46
C ASN A 753 35.35 -32.95 6.44
N LEU A 754 34.86 -31.76 6.80
CA LEU A 754 34.74 -30.61 5.86
C LEU A 754 35.90 -29.61 5.94
N TYR A 755 36.78 -29.72 6.94
CA TYR A 755 37.83 -28.73 7.22
C TYR A 755 39.19 -29.38 7.43
N ASP A 756 40.23 -28.76 6.89
CA ASP A 756 41.63 -29.03 7.24
C ASP A 756 41.94 -28.40 8.63
N PRO A 757 42.72 -29.07 9.51
CA PRO A 757 43.08 -28.53 10.81
C PRO A 757 43.88 -27.23 10.71
N GLY A 758 43.48 -26.19 11.44
CA GLY A 758 44.17 -24.90 11.48
C GLY A 758 43.23 -23.69 11.45
N GLN A 759 43.81 -22.50 11.51
CA GLN A 759 43.11 -21.21 11.51
C GLN A 759 43.18 -20.53 10.14
N VAL A 760 42.02 -20.16 9.61
CA VAL A 760 41.90 -19.33 8.40
C VAL A 760 41.31 -17.98 8.81
N ALA A 761 42.00 -16.89 8.46
CA ALA A 761 41.50 -15.53 8.66
C ALA A 761 41.46 -14.78 7.32
N VAL A 762 40.26 -14.43 6.88
CA VAL A 762 39.97 -13.84 5.57
C VAL A 762 39.41 -12.44 5.74
N ILE A 763 39.94 -11.50 4.96
CA ILE A 763 39.30 -10.21 4.68
C ILE A 763 38.77 -10.27 3.27
N TYR A 764 37.53 -9.85 3.06
CA TYR A 764 36.90 -9.90 1.75
C TYR A 764 36.14 -8.62 1.43
N SER A 765 36.01 -8.35 0.14
CA SER A 765 35.12 -7.35 -0.42
C SER A 765 34.23 -7.97 -1.47
N ASN A 766 32.97 -7.58 -1.46
CA ASN A 766 31.99 -7.99 -2.44
C ASN A 766 31.42 -6.75 -3.15
N TYR A 767 31.30 -6.83 -4.46
CA TYR A 767 30.50 -5.91 -5.24
C TYR A 767 29.49 -6.72 -6.04
N SER A 768 28.21 -6.42 -5.86
CA SER A 768 27.16 -7.06 -6.63
C SER A 768 26.21 -6.04 -7.23
N PHE A 769 25.76 -6.32 -8.44
CA PHE A 769 24.71 -5.53 -9.07
C PHE A 769 23.77 -6.43 -9.86
N SER A 770 22.51 -6.03 -9.88
CA SER A 770 21.46 -6.66 -10.66
C SER A 770 20.93 -5.68 -11.69
N VAL A 771 20.91 -6.08 -12.95
CA VAL A 771 20.34 -5.30 -14.05
C VAL A 771 18.93 -5.82 -14.32
N GLN A 772 17.94 -4.95 -14.08
CA GLN A 772 16.51 -5.24 -14.27
C GLN A 772 16.02 -6.54 -13.60
N ASN A 773 16.67 -6.99 -12.52
CA ASN A 773 16.40 -8.28 -11.85
C ASN A 773 16.49 -9.51 -12.78
N LYS A 774 17.26 -9.42 -13.86
CA LYS A 774 17.43 -10.51 -14.85
C LYS A 774 18.86 -11.01 -14.94
N VAL A 775 19.82 -10.11 -14.75
CA VAL A 775 21.26 -10.43 -14.78
C VAL A 775 21.84 -9.99 -13.47
N ASP A 776 22.33 -10.96 -12.70
CA ASP A 776 23.00 -10.75 -11.43
C ASP A 776 24.50 -10.97 -11.62
N VAL A 777 25.28 -9.95 -11.28
CA VAL A 777 26.74 -10.03 -11.27
C VAL A 777 27.21 -9.91 -9.83
N ASN A 778 28.05 -10.83 -9.41
CA ASN A 778 28.71 -10.82 -8.12
C ASN A 778 30.22 -10.93 -8.32
N LEU A 779 30.96 -9.97 -7.79
CA LEU A 779 32.41 -9.93 -7.78
C LEU A 779 32.88 -10.01 -6.33
N ASP A 780 33.73 -10.96 -6.03
CA ASP A 780 34.29 -11.23 -4.72
C ASP A 780 35.82 -11.23 -4.82
N VAL A 781 36.46 -10.48 -3.92
CA VAL A 781 37.91 -10.54 -3.72
C VAL A 781 38.15 -10.79 -2.25
N ALA A 782 38.93 -11.83 -1.95
CA ALA A 782 39.24 -12.23 -0.58
C ALA A 782 40.75 -12.46 -0.45
N THR A 783 41.31 -12.16 0.72
CA THR A 783 42.73 -12.35 0.99
C THR A 783 42.95 -12.72 2.46
N THR A 784 43.97 -13.55 2.72
CA THR A 784 44.41 -13.85 4.08
C THR A 784 45.64 -13.05 4.45
N HIS A 785 45.79 -12.76 5.74
CA HIS A 785 47.00 -12.12 6.26
C HIS A 785 47.80 -13.11 7.10
N GLY A 786 49.02 -13.43 6.68
CA GLY A 786 49.86 -14.47 7.27
C GLY A 786 50.30 -14.28 8.73
N SER A 787 49.97 -13.16 9.38
CA SER A 787 50.15 -12.96 10.82
C SER A 787 49.02 -13.55 11.67
N VAL A 788 47.88 -13.86 11.06
CA VAL A 788 46.63 -14.29 11.73
C VAL A 788 45.95 -15.47 11.04
N SER A 789 46.58 -16.07 10.03
CA SER A 789 46.08 -17.22 9.26
C SER A 789 47.23 -18.20 9.01
N ASP A 790 46.98 -19.49 9.15
CA ASP A 790 47.97 -20.55 8.87
C ASP A 790 48.20 -20.73 7.36
N TRP A 791 47.29 -20.21 6.53
CA TRP A 791 47.40 -20.21 5.07
C TRP A 791 47.45 -18.79 4.50
N SER A 792 48.25 -18.61 3.44
CA SER A 792 48.42 -17.36 2.71
C SER A 792 47.88 -17.48 1.29
N PHE A 793 46.69 -16.93 1.01
CA PHE A 793 46.09 -16.94 -0.33
C PHE A 793 45.29 -15.68 -0.64
N THR A 794 45.12 -15.40 -1.93
CA THR A 794 44.20 -14.39 -2.45
C THR A 794 43.26 -15.05 -3.45
N ARG A 795 41.96 -14.83 -3.30
CA ARG A 795 40.90 -15.36 -4.15
C ARG A 795 40.24 -14.22 -4.92
N PHE A 796 40.04 -14.45 -6.20
CA PHE A 796 39.16 -13.66 -7.07
C PHE A 796 38.04 -14.57 -7.55
N ASN A 797 36.80 -14.13 -7.39
CA ASN A 797 35.62 -14.84 -7.85
C ASN A 797 34.66 -13.87 -8.57
N ALA A 798 34.17 -14.30 -9.73
CA ALA A 798 33.16 -13.60 -10.49
C ALA A 798 32.05 -14.58 -10.84
N THR A 799 30.84 -14.28 -10.39
CA THR A 799 29.64 -15.02 -10.75
C THR A 799 28.74 -14.13 -11.59
N VAL A 800 28.34 -14.62 -12.76
CA VAL A 800 27.32 -14.00 -13.60
C VAL A 800 26.17 -14.98 -13.71
N ALA A 801 25.02 -14.61 -13.19
CA ALA A 801 23.80 -15.39 -13.30
C ALA A 801 22.78 -14.64 -14.13
N PHE A 802 22.01 -15.39 -14.89
CA PHE A 802 20.90 -14.89 -15.69
C PHE A 802 19.74 -15.86 -15.55
N ASP A 803 18.54 -15.32 -15.37
CA ASP A 803 17.29 -16.09 -15.34
C ASP A 803 16.24 -15.36 -16.18
N MET A 804 15.65 -16.07 -17.14
CA MET A 804 14.66 -15.51 -18.05
C MET A 804 13.60 -16.53 -18.41
N ASP A 805 12.35 -16.15 -18.15
CA ASP A 805 11.19 -16.89 -18.61
C ASP A 805 10.79 -16.48 -20.03
N ILE A 806 10.65 -17.47 -20.91
CA ILE A 806 10.08 -17.38 -22.25
C ILE A 806 8.81 -18.26 -22.29
N LYS A 807 7.66 -17.65 -21.95
CA LYS A 807 6.36 -18.33 -21.84
C LYS A 807 6.42 -19.48 -20.80
N LYS A 808 6.34 -20.73 -21.25
CA LYS A 808 6.39 -21.93 -20.37
C LYS A 808 7.80 -22.50 -20.25
N PHE A 809 8.75 -21.97 -20.98
CA PHE A 809 10.15 -22.39 -20.91
C PHE A 809 10.92 -21.29 -20.19
N GLY A 810 11.83 -21.68 -19.32
CA GLY A 810 12.77 -20.77 -18.70
C GLY A 810 14.18 -21.14 -19.11
N LEU A 811 15.00 -20.11 -19.25
CA LEU A 811 16.42 -20.24 -19.50
C LEU A 811 17.15 -19.68 -18.29
N ARG A 812 17.95 -20.52 -17.65
CA ARG A 812 18.83 -20.11 -16.57
C ARG A 812 20.27 -20.40 -16.97
N ASN A 813 21.13 -19.41 -16.75
CA ASN A 813 22.56 -19.58 -16.89
C ASN A 813 23.27 -19.10 -15.64
N ARG A 814 24.35 -19.79 -15.28
CA ARG A 814 25.26 -19.36 -14.23
C ARG A 814 26.69 -19.64 -14.69
N LEU A 815 27.45 -18.58 -14.91
CA LEU A 815 28.88 -18.60 -15.14
C LEU A 815 29.60 -18.27 -13.82
N ILE A 816 30.61 -19.06 -13.48
CA ILE A 816 31.51 -18.80 -12.36
C ILE A 816 32.92 -18.84 -12.91
N MET A 817 33.71 -17.84 -12.56
CA MET A 817 35.13 -17.75 -12.84
C MET A 817 35.84 -17.43 -11.54
N GLY A 818 36.65 -18.36 -11.09
CA GLY A 818 37.33 -18.29 -9.82
C GLY A 818 38.80 -18.66 -9.96
N HIS A 819 39.68 -17.90 -9.31
CA HIS A 819 41.10 -18.23 -9.24
C HIS A 819 41.65 -17.85 -7.87
N MET A 820 42.47 -18.75 -7.31
CA MET A 820 43.17 -18.54 -6.05
C MET A 820 44.67 -18.56 -6.31
N MET A 821 45.36 -17.59 -5.73
CA MET A 821 46.82 -17.50 -5.73
C MET A 821 47.29 -17.79 -4.31
N SER A 822 48.19 -18.76 -4.14
CA SER A 822 48.72 -19.14 -2.84
C SER A 822 50.17 -19.60 -2.94
N ASP A 823 51.00 -19.17 -1.98
CA ASP A 823 52.37 -19.65 -1.83
C ASP A 823 52.47 -20.88 -0.91
N THR A 824 51.45 -21.10 -0.06
CA THR A 824 51.42 -22.15 0.98
C THR A 824 50.36 -23.23 0.72
N GLY A 825 49.71 -23.19 -0.45
CA GLY A 825 48.50 -23.96 -0.76
C GLY A 825 47.22 -23.35 -0.16
N VAL A 826 46.06 -23.73 -0.69
CA VAL A 826 44.74 -23.34 -0.16
C VAL A 826 44.14 -24.51 0.63
N PRO A 827 43.57 -24.30 1.83
CA PRO A 827 42.94 -25.37 2.60
C PRO A 827 41.63 -25.84 1.94
N SER A 828 41.27 -27.10 2.15
CA SER A 828 40.11 -27.75 1.51
C SER A 828 38.81 -26.95 1.66
N GLN A 829 38.56 -26.38 2.84
CA GLN A 829 37.37 -25.58 3.13
C GLN A 829 37.24 -24.26 2.34
N GLU A 830 38.33 -23.78 1.73
CA GLU A 830 38.33 -22.53 0.94
C GLU A 830 38.38 -22.79 -0.57
N ARG A 831 38.69 -24.02 -1.01
CA ARG A 831 38.75 -24.38 -2.43
C ARG A 831 37.36 -24.39 -3.05
N TYR A 832 37.28 -24.14 -4.36
CA TYR A 832 36.03 -24.24 -5.10
C TYR A 832 35.54 -25.68 -5.11
N THR A 833 34.33 -25.93 -4.62
CA THR A 833 33.74 -27.28 -4.66
C THR A 833 33.31 -27.64 -6.07
N ILE A 834 33.81 -28.77 -6.59
CA ILE A 834 33.48 -29.26 -7.93
C ILE A 834 32.01 -29.73 -7.96
N GLU A 835 31.61 -30.43 -6.90
CA GLU A 835 30.28 -30.93 -6.62
C GLU A 835 29.69 -30.23 -5.39
N GLY A 836 28.42 -29.83 -5.50
CA GLY A 836 27.67 -29.32 -4.36
C GLY A 836 28.15 -27.97 -3.83
N ALA A 837 28.16 -27.83 -2.50
CA ALA A 837 28.39 -26.58 -1.80
C ALA A 837 29.62 -26.61 -0.91
N GLY A 838 30.18 -25.43 -0.69
CA GLY A 838 31.37 -25.22 0.14
C GLY A 838 31.21 -25.70 1.58
N SER A 839 32.33 -25.97 2.23
CA SER A 839 32.37 -26.48 3.61
C SER A 839 31.58 -25.61 4.60
N GLY A 840 31.65 -24.27 4.46
CA GLY A 840 30.87 -23.35 5.29
C GLY A 840 29.35 -23.54 5.20
N ASP A 841 28.82 -23.70 3.99
CA ASP A 841 27.38 -23.86 3.74
C ASP A 841 26.86 -25.22 4.25
N LEU A 842 27.65 -26.28 4.07
CA LEU A 842 27.37 -27.59 4.64
C LEU A 842 27.41 -27.55 6.17
N TYR A 843 28.46 -26.95 6.74
CA TYR A 843 28.69 -26.92 8.18
C TYR A 843 27.64 -26.08 8.94
N ALA A 844 27.06 -25.07 8.28
CA ALA A 844 25.95 -24.29 8.83
C ALA A 844 24.69 -25.14 9.09
N LYS A 845 24.52 -26.28 8.41
CA LYS A 845 23.39 -27.21 8.57
C LYS A 845 23.79 -28.34 9.53
N PRO A 846 23.14 -28.44 10.72
CA PRO A 846 23.55 -29.42 11.74
C PRO A 846 23.63 -30.86 11.26
N PHE A 847 22.76 -31.26 10.33
CA PHE A 847 22.69 -32.62 9.79
C PHE A 847 23.69 -32.92 8.66
N LEU A 848 24.55 -31.96 8.26
CA LEU A 848 25.57 -32.13 7.20
C LEU A 848 27.00 -31.89 7.67
N ARG A 849 27.22 -31.56 8.95
CA ARG A 849 28.53 -31.18 9.50
C ARG A 849 29.58 -32.28 9.42
N ASP A 850 29.13 -33.51 9.40
CA ASP A 850 29.94 -34.73 9.34
C ASP A 850 29.16 -35.82 8.59
N GLU A 851 29.83 -36.92 8.24
CA GLU A 851 29.21 -38.12 7.65
C GLU A 851 28.09 -38.69 8.54
N SER A 852 28.31 -38.74 9.86
CA SER A 852 27.36 -39.27 10.83
C SER A 852 26.24 -38.30 11.22
N SER A 853 26.38 -37.01 10.90
CA SER A 853 25.50 -35.94 11.41
C SER A 853 24.05 -36.06 10.95
N PHE A 854 23.79 -36.82 9.89
CA PHE A 854 22.44 -37.12 9.42
C PHE A 854 21.78 -38.22 10.27
N TYR A 855 21.82 -38.06 11.59
CA TYR A 855 21.23 -39.00 12.56
C TYR A 855 21.77 -40.45 12.44
N GLY A 856 23.02 -40.62 11.98
CA GLY A 856 23.63 -41.92 11.71
C GLY A 856 23.28 -42.54 10.35
N GLU A 857 22.36 -41.94 9.59
CA GLU A 857 21.91 -42.43 8.28
C GLU A 857 22.83 -41.91 7.17
N THR A 858 24.03 -42.48 7.08
CA THR A 858 25.07 -42.10 6.10
C THR A 858 24.62 -42.29 4.66
N ASP A 859 23.82 -43.33 4.37
CA ASP A 859 23.27 -43.57 3.04
C ASP A 859 22.32 -42.43 2.62
N MET A 860 21.40 -41.99 3.49
CA MET A 860 20.54 -40.86 3.19
C MET A 860 21.33 -39.56 3.00
N ARG A 861 22.38 -39.34 3.80
CA ARG A 861 23.27 -38.19 3.64
C ARG A 861 23.94 -38.20 2.26
N ASN A 862 24.39 -39.35 1.80
CA ASN A 862 25.00 -39.51 0.47
C ASN A 862 24.01 -39.33 -0.69
N HIS A 863 22.73 -39.15 -0.42
CA HIS A 863 21.73 -38.73 -1.42
C HIS A 863 21.34 -37.26 -1.27
N TYR A 864 21.92 -36.55 -0.28
CA TYR A 864 21.66 -35.13 -0.06
C TYR A 864 22.61 -34.27 -0.88
N HIS A 865 22.08 -33.56 -1.87
CA HIS A 865 22.84 -32.60 -2.68
C HIS A 865 22.49 -31.15 -2.30
N LEU A 866 23.48 -30.39 -1.83
CA LEU A 866 23.36 -28.95 -1.60
C LEU A 866 24.05 -28.20 -2.74
N PRO A 867 23.37 -27.41 -3.57
CA PRO A 867 24.03 -26.66 -4.63
C PRO A 867 24.91 -25.54 -4.08
N GLY A 868 26.12 -25.36 -4.63
CA GLY A 868 27.03 -24.25 -4.33
C GLY A 868 27.92 -23.92 -5.53
N ASP A 869 29.25 -23.91 -5.41
CA ASP A 869 30.23 -23.40 -6.39
C ASP A 869 30.04 -23.95 -7.82
N ALA A 870 30.89 -24.87 -8.29
CA ALA A 870 30.82 -25.40 -9.65
C ALA A 870 29.53 -26.20 -9.90
N ASN A 871 29.02 -26.85 -8.84
CA ASN A 871 27.77 -27.59 -8.82
C ASN A 871 27.63 -28.64 -9.94
N LEU A 872 28.74 -29.27 -10.34
CA LEU A 872 28.79 -30.28 -11.40
C LEU A 872 28.26 -31.62 -10.88
N ARG A 873 26.94 -31.83 -10.95
CA ARG A 873 26.25 -33.01 -10.38
C ARG A 873 26.79 -34.36 -10.88
N GLY A 874 27.41 -34.42 -12.06
CA GLY A 874 28.05 -35.64 -12.59
C GLY A 874 29.29 -36.09 -11.81
N TYR A 875 29.83 -35.25 -10.94
CA TYR A 875 30.97 -35.54 -10.06
C TYR A 875 30.54 -35.81 -8.61
N TYR A 876 29.24 -35.84 -8.34
CA TYR A 876 28.71 -36.09 -7.00
C TYR A 876 29.14 -37.48 -6.48
N GLY A 877 29.67 -37.52 -5.26
CA GLY A 877 30.13 -38.76 -4.62
C GLY A 877 31.54 -39.23 -5.04
N LEU A 878 32.28 -38.46 -5.84
CA LEU A 878 33.66 -38.79 -6.23
C LEU A 878 34.72 -38.36 -5.20
N GLY A 879 34.33 -37.60 -4.18
CA GLY A 879 35.20 -37.21 -3.06
C GLY A 879 36.35 -36.29 -3.48
N LEU A 880 36.09 -35.36 -4.41
CA LEU A 880 37.13 -34.45 -4.89
C LEU A 880 37.37 -33.35 -3.85
N VAL A 881 38.64 -33.05 -3.57
CA VAL A 881 39.08 -32.07 -2.54
C VAL A 881 38.77 -30.61 -2.95
N GLY A 882 38.14 -30.38 -4.10
CA GLY A 882 37.91 -29.06 -4.69
C GLY A 882 39.05 -28.57 -5.59
N ALA A 883 38.88 -27.38 -6.15
CA ALA A 883 39.81 -26.76 -7.10
C ALA A 883 40.24 -25.35 -6.66
N GLU A 884 41.49 -24.98 -6.93
CA GLU A 884 41.99 -23.61 -6.70
C GLU A 884 41.65 -22.66 -7.86
N SER A 885 41.25 -23.23 -9.00
CA SER A 885 40.79 -22.48 -10.17
C SER A 885 39.59 -23.17 -10.79
N VAL A 886 38.56 -22.40 -11.12
CA VAL A 886 37.35 -22.92 -11.71
C VAL A 886 36.83 -21.97 -12.78
N ILE A 887 36.44 -22.53 -13.92
CA ILE A 887 35.60 -21.85 -14.91
C ILE A 887 34.48 -22.81 -15.25
N THR A 888 33.28 -22.50 -14.81
CA THR A 888 32.12 -23.37 -14.99
C THR A 888 30.95 -22.57 -15.50
N ASN A 889 30.28 -23.10 -16.52
CA ASN A 889 29.03 -22.57 -17.02
C ASN A 889 27.95 -23.63 -16.90
N SER A 890 26.93 -23.35 -16.10
CA SER A 890 25.75 -24.18 -15.98
C SER A 890 24.62 -23.55 -16.77
N PHE A 891 24.10 -24.28 -17.74
CA PHE A 891 22.97 -23.87 -18.57
C PHE A 891 21.81 -24.82 -18.32
N GLU A 892 20.67 -24.27 -17.93
CA GLU A 892 19.45 -25.02 -17.66
C GLU A 892 18.33 -24.48 -18.54
N LEU A 893 17.72 -25.40 -19.30
CA LEU A 893 16.43 -25.18 -19.94
C LEU A 893 15.38 -25.89 -19.10
N PHE A 894 14.45 -25.15 -18.54
CA PHE A 894 13.39 -25.72 -17.71
C PHE A 894 12.02 -25.42 -18.30
N PHE A 895 11.05 -26.28 -17.99
CA PHE A 895 9.65 -26.10 -18.36
C PHE A 895 8.85 -25.85 -17.09
N ASN A 896 8.14 -24.72 -17.04
CA ASN A 896 7.22 -24.36 -15.98
C ASN A 896 5.81 -24.79 -16.39
N PRO A 897 5.36 -26.01 -16.01
CA PRO A 897 3.97 -26.41 -16.25
C PRO A 897 3.04 -25.48 -15.47
N PRO A 898 1.85 -25.14 -16.02
CA PRO A 898 0.84 -24.43 -15.24
C PRO A 898 0.47 -25.28 -14.03
N ILE A 899 0.76 -24.76 -12.83
CA ILE A 899 0.30 -25.37 -11.59
C ILE A 899 -1.22 -25.16 -11.55
N LYS A 900 -2.00 -26.23 -11.72
CA LYS A 900 -3.40 -26.22 -11.31
C LYS A 900 -3.40 -26.17 -9.78
N VAL A 901 -3.54 -24.96 -9.24
CA VAL A 901 -3.75 -24.72 -7.80
C VAL A 901 -5.22 -24.96 -7.49
#